data_AF-A0A942FEL0-F1
#
_entry.id   AF-A0A942FEL0-F1
#
_cell.length_a   1.000
_cell.length_b   1.000
_cell.length_c   1.000
_cell.angle_alpha   90.00
_cell.angle_beta   90.00
_cell.angle_gamma   90.00
#
_symmetry.space_group_name_H-M   'P 1'
#
loop_
_entity.id
_entity.type
_entity.pdbx_description
1 polymer ?
#
loop_
_entity_poly.entity_id
_entity_poly.type
_entity_poly.pdbx_seq_one_letter_code
_entity_poly.pdbx_strand_id
1 'polypeptide(L)'
;QNGMAALYDLFQQAPELGSLLDPSTIKADLHTASFAELQPVLQKALEKEMELKNDEQAERGVMALGINSAAKILSQKFDLVMTNVPYLGANKMDQTLYDYSKNNFRAYSSDLATVFISRITKLLVKQGSFSIVSPQNWLSISSFKNCRKDFLEHCSISMLSGLGTNAFRTLMYQFHVILMIGQNKNSNSLDDYALVDLSYSTENNEKEHLIKSCSINFLSNKLQLKNPDFRILINNIQLTSKGEKLLSEYAHTSTGLQSFDKPRFNFYFWEVIDFDFVWKKCQTSSKDIGLYGGCYDAVRWENGSGQLYDYVELMAEHGYSSGIWKAGSQFWSMKGVSVSLIGSIRANIYLGEAFDTNVGAVVPKKDEYYLPLFYFLRSEEFLDKVRALDKKLMITNKTLGKVSLDIDKWKEKSELELALPAPYSNNPTQWIFKGEIVTAENPLQVAVARLLGYHYPEQVADEILDAIEDDDGIVCIPSVNGEPAAADRLREFLKAAYGAQWNNHTIEELLAQTGVATTNLETWLRESFFEQHFKLFHHRPFIWHIWDGRKDGFSVLVNYHKLTKENLQKIIFTYLGDWLRQCEAKVRNNESGADGLLLAAKALKKNLELILEGEPPHDIFIRWKPLHHQPIGWEPDINDGVRMNIRPFITANILRKKPNIKWEKDRGKNPPGSHWGEDRNNDLHLTLVEKREAKEKFEREQKEKLKKAEV
;
A
#
# COMPACT_ATOMS: atom_id res chain seq x y z
N GLN A 1 -60.58 15.21 -2.21
CA GLN A 1 -59.73 16.15 -2.97
C GLN A 1 -58.28 16.07 -2.51
N ASN A 2 -57.95 16.35 -1.25
CA ASN A 2 -56.56 16.31 -0.75
C ASN A 2 -55.87 14.95 -0.94
N GLY A 3 -56.58 13.83 -0.70
CA GLY A 3 -56.03 12.50 -0.98
C GLY A 3 -55.73 12.22 -2.47
N MET A 4 -56.51 12.82 -3.37
CA MET A 4 -56.25 12.76 -4.82
C MET A 4 -55.05 13.62 -5.22
N ALA A 5 -54.87 14.78 -4.59
CA ALA A 5 -53.68 15.61 -4.78
C ALA A 5 -52.41 14.88 -4.30
N ALA A 6 -52.45 14.27 -3.11
CA ALA A 6 -51.33 13.45 -2.61
C ALA A 6 -51.00 12.26 -3.53
N LEU A 7 -52.01 11.60 -4.11
CA LEU A 7 -51.79 10.53 -5.09
C LEU A 7 -51.15 11.06 -6.37
N TYR A 8 -51.59 12.22 -6.86
CA TYR A 8 -51.01 12.88 -8.03
C TYR A 8 -49.55 13.28 -7.79
N ASP A 9 -49.24 13.92 -6.66
CA ASP A 9 -47.88 14.33 -6.28
C ASP A 9 -46.93 13.14 -6.13
N LEU A 10 -47.44 12.00 -5.65
CA LEU A 10 -46.68 10.76 -5.56
C LEU A 10 -46.34 10.22 -6.96
N PHE A 11 -47.32 10.18 -7.87
CA PHE A 11 -47.14 9.63 -9.22
C PHE A 11 -46.42 10.59 -10.19
N GLN A 12 -46.34 11.88 -9.89
CA GLN A 12 -45.45 12.80 -10.62
C GLN A 12 -43.97 12.36 -10.54
N GLN A 13 -43.58 11.68 -9.46
CA GLN A 13 -42.22 11.15 -9.27
C GLN A 13 -42.02 9.77 -9.90
N ALA A 14 -43.01 9.24 -10.64
CA ALA A 14 -42.91 7.92 -11.27
C ALA A 14 -41.75 7.78 -12.27
N PRO A 15 -41.37 8.80 -13.07
CA PRO A 15 -40.22 8.68 -13.97
C PRO A 15 -38.90 8.35 -13.26
N GLU A 16 -38.69 8.90 -12.06
CA GLU A 16 -37.48 8.73 -11.26
C GLU A 16 -37.58 7.53 -10.31
N LEU A 17 -38.74 7.28 -9.70
CA LEU A 17 -38.91 6.31 -8.62
C LEU A 17 -39.49 4.96 -9.07
N GLY A 18 -40.29 4.95 -10.15
CA GLY A 18 -40.93 3.74 -10.67
C GLY A 18 -41.63 2.90 -9.60
N SER A 19 -41.21 1.64 -9.45
CA SER A 19 -41.81 0.68 -8.51
C SER A 19 -41.40 0.87 -7.03
N LEU A 20 -40.56 1.87 -6.74
CA LEU A 20 -40.30 2.29 -5.35
C LEU A 20 -41.45 3.11 -4.75
N LEU A 21 -42.36 3.61 -5.58
CA LEU A 21 -43.57 4.29 -5.12
C LEU A 21 -44.40 3.34 -4.25
N ASP A 22 -44.90 3.87 -3.14
CA ASP A 22 -45.74 3.16 -2.19
C ASP A 22 -47.01 3.97 -1.86
N PRO A 23 -48.11 3.74 -2.59
CA PRO A 23 -49.37 4.44 -2.33
C PRO A 23 -49.93 4.22 -0.92
N SER A 24 -49.53 3.14 -0.23
CA SER A 24 -49.98 2.87 1.14
C SER A 24 -49.43 3.86 2.17
N THR A 25 -48.45 4.68 1.79
CA THR A 25 -47.91 5.75 2.64
C THR A 25 -48.85 6.96 2.77
N ILE A 26 -49.84 7.10 1.87
CA ILE A 26 -50.88 8.12 1.97
C ILE A 26 -51.86 7.70 3.07
N LYS A 27 -51.63 8.21 4.29
CA LYS A 27 -52.45 7.94 5.47
C LYS A 27 -53.66 8.87 5.52
N ALA A 28 -54.75 8.37 6.11
CA ALA A 28 -55.90 9.20 6.40
C ALA A 28 -55.58 10.18 7.54
N ASP A 29 -56.04 11.42 7.41
CA ASP A 29 -56.06 12.42 8.48
C ASP A 29 -57.37 13.21 8.43
N LEU A 30 -57.50 14.27 9.26
CA LEU A 30 -58.73 15.07 9.37
C LEU A 30 -59.19 15.67 8.02
N HIS A 31 -58.28 15.80 7.04
CA HIS A 31 -58.52 16.46 5.76
C HIS A 31 -58.12 15.63 4.53
N THR A 32 -57.48 14.47 4.72
CA THR A 32 -56.90 13.63 3.66
C THR A 32 -57.46 12.21 3.74
N ALA A 33 -58.04 11.71 2.66
CA ALA A 33 -58.45 10.31 2.56
C ALA A 33 -57.24 9.42 2.21
N SER A 34 -57.15 8.24 2.84
CA SER A 34 -56.13 7.25 2.53
C SER A 34 -56.31 6.64 1.14
N PHE A 35 -55.26 6.01 0.60
CA PHE A 35 -55.37 5.29 -0.68
C PHE A 35 -56.45 4.19 -0.66
N ALA A 36 -56.60 3.47 0.46
CA ALA A 36 -57.61 2.42 0.61
C ALA A 36 -59.04 2.97 0.52
N GLU A 37 -59.28 4.20 0.98
CA GLU A 37 -60.59 4.87 0.89
C GLU A 37 -60.83 5.49 -0.49
N LEU A 38 -59.77 5.93 -1.17
CA LEU A 38 -59.84 6.50 -2.51
C LEU A 38 -60.06 5.44 -3.59
N GLN A 39 -59.49 4.24 -3.43
CA GLN A 39 -59.48 3.19 -4.46
C GLN A 39 -60.88 2.80 -4.99
N PRO A 40 -61.90 2.53 -4.15
CA PRO A 40 -63.23 2.15 -4.66
C PRO A 40 -63.95 3.29 -5.38
N VAL A 41 -63.68 4.54 -4.95
CA VAL A 41 -64.28 5.75 -5.54
C VAL A 41 -63.63 6.05 -6.90
N LEU A 42 -62.31 5.94 -6.96
CA LEU A 42 -61.52 6.04 -8.20
C LEU A 42 -61.98 5.04 -9.25
N GLN A 43 -62.13 3.77 -8.85
CA GLN A 43 -62.55 2.73 -9.77
C GLN A 43 -63.93 3.02 -10.38
N LYS A 44 -64.92 3.40 -9.56
CA LYS A 44 -66.28 3.75 -10.05
C LYS A 44 -66.30 5.01 -10.93
N ALA A 45 -65.47 6.01 -10.60
CA ALA A 45 -65.39 7.24 -11.38
C ALA A 45 -64.82 6.97 -12.79
N LEU A 46 -63.79 6.13 -12.87
CA LEU A 46 -63.12 5.78 -14.13
C LEU A 46 -63.98 4.86 -15.01
N GLU A 47 -64.72 3.92 -14.42
CA GLU A 47 -65.69 3.09 -15.13
C GLU A 47 -66.78 3.95 -15.81
N LYS A 48 -67.20 5.05 -15.15
CA LYS A 48 -68.21 5.97 -15.66
C LYS A 48 -67.69 6.93 -16.75
N GLU A 49 -66.42 7.34 -16.68
CA GLU A 49 -65.80 8.19 -17.71
C GLU A 49 -65.57 7.44 -19.03
N MET A 50 -65.30 6.14 -19.00
CA MET A 50 -65.15 5.32 -20.22
C MET A 50 -66.44 5.18 -21.04
N GLU A 51 -67.62 5.34 -20.42
CA GLU A 51 -68.91 5.29 -21.12
C GLU A 51 -69.20 6.60 -21.91
N LEU A 52 -68.49 7.69 -21.60
CA LEU A 52 -68.68 9.00 -22.20
C LEU A 52 -67.68 9.20 -23.37
N LYS A 53 -68.15 8.96 -24.60
CA LYS A 53 -67.37 9.07 -25.85
C LYS A 53 -67.00 10.53 -26.21
N ASN A 54 -65.93 11.07 -25.61
CA ASN A 54 -65.30 12.33 -26.04
C ASN A 54 -63.77 12.15 -26.09
N ASP A 55 -63.13 12.38 -27.25
CA ASP A 55 -61.73 11.99 -27.51
C ASP A 55 -60.69 12.60 -26.54
N GLU A 56 -60.85 13.86 -26.12
CA GLU A 56 -59.89 14.54 -25.22
C GLU A 56 -60.08 14.16 -23.73
N GLN A 57 -61.30 13.81 -23.34
CA GLN A 57 -61.61 13.30 -22.00
C GLN A 57 -61.25 11.81 -21.88
N ALA A 58 -61.31 11.06 -22.98
CA ALA A 58 -60.90 9.67 -23.06
C ALA A 58 -59.39 9.50 -22.78
N GLU A 59 -58.51 10.36 -23.33
CA GLU A 59 -57.06 10.27 -23.05
C GLU A 59 -56.73 10.50 -21.57
N ARG A 60 -57.38 11.50 -20.93
CA ARG A 60 -57.23 11.77 -19.49
C ARG A 60 -57.76 10.64 -18.63
N GLY A 61 -58.91 10.07 -19.00
CA GLY A 61 -59.49 8.89 -18.34
C GLY A 61 -58.59 7.66 -18.45
N VAL A 62 -57.96 7.43 -19.62
CA VAL A 62 -57.00 6.34 -19.85
C VAL A 62 -55.74 6.54 -18.99
N MET A 63 -55.19 7.75 -18.89
CA MET A 63 -54.04 8.03 -18.01
C MET A 63 -54.39 7.80 -16.54
N ALA A 64 -55.56 8.26 -16.09
CA ALA A 64 -56.01 8.07 -14.72
C ALA A 64 -56.28 6.58 -14.38
N LEU A 65 -56.79 5.80 -15.33
CA LEU A 65 -56.88 4.34 -15.25
C LEU A 65 -55.52 3.68 -15.11
N GLY A 66 -54.53 4.14 -15.87
CA GLY A 66 -53.14 3.69 -15.77
C GLY A 66 -52.55 3.94 -14.37
N ILE A 67 -52.71 5.15 -13.84
CA ILE A 67 -52.26 5.52 -12.48
C ILE A 67 -52.98 4.68 -11.42
N ASN A 68 -54.31 4.52 -11.50
CA ASN A 68 -55.07 3.70 -10.56
C ASN A 68 -54.65 2.23 -10.59
N SER A 69 -54.40 1.68 -11.78
CA SER A 69 -53.92 0.31 -11.96
C SER A 69 -52.53 0.12 -11.36
N ALA A 70 -51.60 1.04 -11.65
CA ALA A 70 -50.26 1.03 -11.07
C ALA A 70 -50.30 1.15 -9.54
N ALA A 71 -51.12 2.07 -9.01
CA ALA A 71 -51.28 2.26 -7.58
C ALA A 71 -51.82 1.00 -6.90
N LYS A 72 -52.83 0.36 -7.50
CA LYS A 72 -53.39 -0.90 -7.02
C LYS A 72 -52.35 -2.03 -7.00
N ILE A 73 -51.46 -2.11 -7.99
CA ILE A 73 -50.39 -3.12 -8.02
C ILE A 73 -49.36 -2.82 -6.92
N LEU A 74 -48.93 -1.57 -6.79
CA LEU A 74 -47.90 -1.15 -5.85
C LEU A 74 -48.34 -1.14 -4.38
N SER A 75 -49.65 -1.13 -4.12
CA SER A 75 -50.21 -1.23 -2.77
C SER A 75 -50.48 -2.67 -2.32
N GLN A 76 -50.48 -3.65 -3.23
CA GLN A 76 -50.77 -5.04 -2.91
C GLN A 76 -49.61 -5.75 -2.21
N LYS A 77 -49.94 -6.87 -1.55
CA LYS A 77 -48.96 -7.82 -1.00
C LYS A 77 -48.94 -9.09 -1.84
N PHE A 78 -47.79 -9.72 -1.96
CA PHE A 78 -47.54 -10.86 -2.83
C PHE A 78 -46.97 -12.06 -2.07
N ASP A 79 -47.30 -13.28 -2.51
CA ASP A 79 -46.73 -14.53 -1.99
C ASP A 79 -45.30 -14.76 -2.48
N LEU A 80 -45.01 -14.38 -3.73
CA LEU A 80 -43.71 -14.50 -4.36
C LEU A 80 -43.35 -13.20 -5.08
N VAL A 81 -42.16 -12.67 -4.80
CA VAL A 81 -41.55 -11.60 -5.59
C VAL A 81 -40.22 -12.10 -6.15
N MET A 82 -40.11 -12.16 -7.47
CA MET A 82 -38.88 -12.57 -8.15
C MET A 82 -38.41 -11.50 -9.12
N THR A 83 -37.13 -11.14 -9.05
CA THR A 83 -36.58 -10.09 -9.94
C THR A 83 -35.06 -10.09 -9.99
N ASN A 84 -34.51 -9.39 -10.98
CA ASN A 84 -33.14 -8.89 -10.96
C ASN A 84 -33.18 -7.42 -10.51
N VAL A 85 -32.69 -7.12 -9.31
CA VAL A 85 -32.77 -5.76 -8.77
C VAL A 85 -31.88 -4.80 -9.59
N PRO A 86 -32.23 -3.52 -9.74
CA PRO A 86 -31.40 -2.58 -10.48
C PRO A 86 -30.12 -2.22 -9.72
N TYR A 87 -28.99 -2.11 -10.45
CA TYR A 87 -27.65 -1.90 -9.86
C TYR A 87 -27.23 -0.43 -10.04
N LEU A 88 -27.24 0.36 -8.96
CA LEU A 88 -26.82 1.75 -9.00
C LEU A 88 -26.36 2.22 -7.61
N GLY A 89 -25.08 2.53 -7.46
CA GLY A 89 -24.55 3.08 -6.21
C GLY A 89 -25.09 4.48 -5.92
N ALA A 90 -25.22 4.83 -4.63
CA ALA A 90 -25.82 6.10 -4.21
C ALA A 90 -25.17 7.35 -4.81
N ASN A 91 -23.87 7.33 -5.07
CA ASN A 91 -23.14 8.44 -5.67
C ASN A 91 -23.44 8.66 -7.17
N LYS A 92 -24.20 7.76 -7.80
CA LYS A 92 -24.64 7.86 -9.19
C LYS A 92 -26.15 8.09 -9.31
N MET A 93 -26.87 8.15 -8.19
CA MET A 93 -28.28 8.53 -8.18
C MET A 93 -28.39 10.04 -8.41
N ASP A 94 -29.43 10.48 -9.11
CA ASP A 94 -29.81 11.89 -9.07
C ASP A 94 -30.30 12.28 -7.66
N GLN A 95 -30.45 13.58 -7.43
CA GLN A 95 -30.80 14.12 -6.12
C GLN A 95 -32.17 13.62 -5.63
N THR A 96 -33.16 13.51 -6.53
CA THR A 96 -34.53 13.08 -6.19
C THR A 96 -34.53 11.63 -5.71
N LEU A 97 -33.92 10.71 -6.47
CA LEU A 97 -33.83 9.30 -6.12
C LEU A 97 -33.00 9.08 -4.85
N TYR A 98 -31.92 9.84 -4.69
CA TYR A 98 -31.06 9.78 -3.50
C TYR A 98 -31.84 10.20 -2.24
N ASP A 99 -32.53 11.34 -2.27
CA ASP A 99 -33.28 11.86 -1.13
C ASP A 99 -34.45 10.95 -0.78
N TYR A 100 -35.19 10.46 -1.77
CA TYR A 100 -36.27 9.49 -1.55
C TYR A 100 -35.73 8.20 -0.90
N SER A 101 -34.62 7.66 -1.40
CA SER A 101 -33.98 6.46 -0.84
C SER A 101 -33.52 6.67 0.60
N LYS A 102 -32.89 7.81 0.89
CA LYS A 102 -32.39 8.16 2.22
C LYS A 102 -33.52 8.34 3.24
N ASN A 103 -34.62 8.96 2.83
CA ASN A 103 -35.77 9.25 3.70
C ASN A 103 -36.63 8.01 3.96
N ASN A 104 -36.86 7.16 2.97
CA ASN A 104 -37.79 6.03 3.07
C ASN A 104 -37.12 4.67 3.34
N PHE A 105 -35.82 4.56 3.05
CA PHE A 105 -35.04 3.33 3.10
C PHE A 105 -33.66 3.58 3.73
N ARG A 106 -33.61 4.39 4.81
CA ARG A 106 -32.37 4.89 5.42
C ARG A 106 -31.26 3.84 5.57
N ALA A 107 -31.58 2.64 6.09
CA ALA A 107 -30.61 1.56 6.30
C ALA A 107 -30.09 0.93 4.99
N TYR A 108 -30.82 1.06 3.88
CA TYR A 108 -30.57 0.44 2.57
C TYR A 108 -30.17 1.44 1.48
N SER A 109 -30.13 2.74 1.80
CA SER A 109 -29.94 3.86 0.85
C SER A 109 -28.56 3.96 0.18
N SER A 110 -27.62 3.07 0.51
CA SER A 110 -26.26 3.09 -0.06
C SER A 110 -26.19 2.56 -1.50
N ASP A 111 -27.17 1.76 -1.93
CA ASP A 111 -27.25 1.18 -3.27
C ASP A 111 -28.72 0.93 -3.63
N LEU A 112 -29.08 1.17 -4.89
CA LEU A 112 -30.45 0.96 -5.37
C LEU A 112 -30.85 -0.51 -5.24
N ALA A 113 -29.91 -1.44 -5.43
CA ALA A 113 -30.16 -2.87 -5.26
C ALA A 113 -30.69 -3.18 -3.85
N THR A 114 -30.10 -2.59 -2.81
CA THR A 114 -30.53 -2.79 -1.42
C THR A 114 -31.82 -2.06 -1.11
N VAL A 115 -32.06 -0.88 -1.71
CA VAL A 115 -33.36 -0.19 -1.61
C VAL A 115 -34.49 -1.09 -2.14
N PHE A 116 -34.27 -1.72 -3.30
CA PHE A 116 -35.22 -2.67 -3.86
C PHE A 116 -35.40 -3.93 -3.01
N ILE A 117 -34.35 -4.46 -2.38
CA ILE A 117 -34.49 -5.56 -1.40
C ILE A 117 -35.44 -5.14 -0.27
N SER A 118 -35.26 -3.95 0.29
CA SER A 118 -36.18 -3.43 1.32
C SER A 118 -37.59 -3.23 0.79
N ARG A 119 -37.75 -2.74 -0.45
CA ARG A 119 -39.07 -2.62 -1.09
C ARG A 119 -39.75 -3.98 -1.28
N ILE A 120 -39.01 -4.99 -1.74
CA ILE A 120 -39.50 -6.36 -1.94
C ILE A 120 -40.01 -6.94 -0.62
N THR A 121 -39.25 -6.82 0.47
CA THR A 121 -39.69 -7.32 1.78
C THR A 121 -40.97 -6.66 2.27
N LYS A 122 -41.16 -5.35 1.97
CA LYS A 122 -42.42 -4.64 2.24
C LYS A 122 -43.56 -5.12 1.33
N LEU A 123 -43.30 -5.59 0.11
CA LEU A 123 -44.32 -6.10 -0.82
C LEU A 123 -44.76 -7.52 -0.50
N LEU A 124 -44.05 -8.26 0.35
CA LEU A 124 -44.40 -9.64 0.68
C LEU A 124 -45.49 -9.74 1.75
N VAL A 125 -46.35 -10.75 1.62
CA VAL A 125 -47.17 -11.23 2.75
C VAL A 125 -46.27 -11.82 3.84
N LYS A 126 -46.83 -12.08 5.02
CA LYS A 126 -46.11 -12.85 6.06
C LYS A 126 -45.79 -14.24 5.51
N GLN A 127 -44.54 -14.69 5.65
CA GLN A 127 -44.01 -15.93 5.05
C GLN A 127 -43.97 -15.94 3.52
N GLY A 128 -44.23 -14.80 2.85
CA GLY A 128 -43.98 -14.65 1.43
C GLY A 128 -42.49 -14.83 1.12
N SER A 129 -42.20 -15.37 -0.07
CA SER A 129 -40.85 -15.67 -0.53
C SER A 129 -40.36 -14.64 -1.54
N PHE A 130 -39.06 -14.40 -1.58
CA PHE A 130 -38.42 -13.69 -2.67
C PHE A 130 -37.33 -14.54 -3.33
N SER A 131 -37.12 -14.29 -4.62
CA SER A 131 -36.01 -14.85 -5.40
C SER A 131 -35.34 -13.73 -6.18
N ILE A 132 -34.14 -13.35 -5.80
CA ILE A 132 -33.47 -12.18 -6.37
C ILE A 132 -32.11 -12.52 -6.98
N VAL A 133 -31.81 -11.83 -8.09
CA VAL A 133 -30.44 -11.63 -8.58
C VAL A 133 -29.96 -10.29 -8.03
N SER A 134 -28.81 -10.27 -7.36
CA SER A 134 -28.31 -9.08 -6.65
C SER A 134 -26.78 -8.97 -6.74
N PRO A 135 -26.20 -7.77 -6.56
CA PRO A 135 -24.76 -7.64 -6.39
C PRO A 135 -24.31 -8.28 -5.06
N GLN A 136 -23.12 -8.86 -5.04
CA GLN A 136 -22.57 -9.52 -3.84
C GLN A 136 -22.07 -8.51 -2.76
N ASN A 137 -21.82 -7.27 -3.14
CA ASN A 137 -21.10 -6.27 -2.33
C ASN A 137 -21.74 -6.02 -0.94
N TRP A 138 -23.08 -5.97 -0.87
CA TRP A 138 -23.81 -5.66 0.35
C TRP A 138 -23.74 -6.76 1.41
N LEU A 139 -23.32 -7.99 1.05
CA LEU A 139 -23.14 -9.09 2.01
C LEU A 139 -21.95 -8.86 2.97
N SER A 140 -20.96 -8.03 2.60
CA SER A 140 -19.69 -7.91 3.34
C SER A 140 -19.21 -6.48 3.61
N ILE A 141 -19.53 -5.50 2.74
CA ILE A 141 -19.03 -4.13 2.85
C ILE A 141 -19.61 -3.41 4.09
N SER A 142 -18.76 -2.68 4.80
CA SER A 142 -19.11 -2.04 6.08
C SER A 142 -20.25 -1.02 6.00
N SER A 143 -20.40 -0.27 4.91
CA SER A 143 -21.52 0.69 4.73
C SER A 143 -22.89 0.02 4.78
N PHE A 144 -23.00 -1.26 4.41
CA PHE A 144 -24.24 -2.04 4.43
C PHE A 144 -24.49 -2.76 5.77
N LYS A 145 -23.72 -2.46 6.84
CA LYS A 145 -23.90 -3.09 8.16
C LYS A 145 -25.33 -3.00 8.67
N ASN A 146 -25.92 -1.82 8.63
CA ASN A 146 -27.29 -1.60 9.11
C ASN A 146 -28.33 -2.27 8.20
N CYS A 147 -28.10 -2.26 6.88
CA CYS A 147 -28.90 -3.02 5.91
C CYS A 147 -28.92 -4.51 6.25
N ARG A 148 -27.75 -5.13 6.47
CA ARG A 148 -27.67 -6.57 6.81
C ARG A 148 -28.31 -6.89 8.14
N LYS A 149 -28.11 -6.04 9.16
CA LYS A 149 -28.75 -6.22 10.46
C LYS A 149 -30.27 -6.28 10.31
N ASP A 150 -30.84 -5.25 9.69
CA ASP A 150 -32.28 -5.16 9.47
C ASP A 150 -32.81 -6.32 8.61
N PHE A 151 -32.10 -6.66 7.52
CA PHE A 151 -32.45 -7.79 6.67
C PHE A 151 -32.46 -9.11 7.43
N LEU A 152 -31.42 -9.40 8.22
CA LEU A 152 -31.32 -10.65 8.99
C LEU A 152 -32.28 -10.67 10.18
N GLU A 153 -32.75 -9.54 10.68
CA GLU A 153 -33.79 -9.48 11.73
C GLU A 153 -35.18 -9.78 11.17
N HIS A 154 -35.47 -9.35 9.93
CA HIS A 154 -36.81 -9.46 9.32
C HIS A 154 -36.94 -10.54 8.23
N CYS A 155 -35.85 -11.08 7.71
CA CYS A 155 -35.85 -12.11 6.67
C CYS A 155 -35.03 -13.33 7.11
N SER A 156 -35.41 -14.49 6.58
CA SER A 156 -34.59 -15.71 6.64
C SER A 156 -34.13 -16.05 5.24
N ILE A 157 -32.87 -16.39 5.09
CA ILE A 157 -32.33 -16.93 3.84
C ILE A 157 -32.74 -18.40 3.78
N SER A 158 -33.19 -18.85 2.61
CA SER A 158 -33.47 -20.26 2.34
C SER A 158 -32.34 -20.86 1.51
N MET A 159 -31.88 -20.13 0.49
CA MET A 159 -30.76 -20.53 -0.36
C MET A 159 -29.95 -19.30 -0.80
N LEU A 160 -28.62 -19.44 -0.81
CA LEU A 160 -27.68 -18.45 -1.31
C LEU A 160 -26.71 -19.11 -2.28
N SER A 161 -26.64 -18.58 -3.50
CA SER A 161 -25.65 -18.99 -4.50
C SER A 161 -24.72 -17.84 -4.85
N GLY A 162 -23.44 -17.99 -4.51
CA GLY A 162 -22.40 -17.02 -4.86
C GLY A 162 -21.88 -17.30 -6.27
N LEU A 163 -22.38 -16.59 -7.29
CA LEU A 163 -21.94 -16.82 -8.66
C LEU A 163 -20.59 -16.18 -8.95
N GLY A 164 -20.20 -15.09 -8.29
CA GLY A 164 -18.97 -14.36 -8.58
C GLY A 164 -19.03 -13.59 -9.91
N THR A 165 -17.88 -13.32 -10.54
CA THR A 165 -17.78 -12.65 -11.85
C THR A 165 -18.22 -13.58 -12.98
N ASN A 166 -18.42 -13.07 -14.19
CA ASN A 166 -18.85 -13.80 -15.39
C ASN A 166 -20.19 -14.54 -15.25
N ALA A 167 -21.03 -14.10 -14.29
CA ALA A 167 -22.39 -14.59 -14.15
C ALA A 167 -23.31 -14.12 -15.29
N PHE A 168 -23.10 -12.90 -15.78
CA PHE A 168 -23.75 -12.37 -16.99
C PHE A 168 -22.87 -12.58 -18.22
N ARG A 169 -23.51 -12.84 -19.39
CA ARG A 169 -22.83 -13.00 -20.69
C ARG A 169 -22.56 -11.66 -21.42
N THR A 170 -23.02 -10.53 -20.88
CA THR A 170 -22.99 -9.19 -21.51
C THR A 170 -22.05 -8.23 -20.75
N LEU A 171 -22.10 -6.91 -21.05
CA LEU A 171 -21.27 -5.82 -20.49
C LEU A 171 -21.10 -5.82 -18.95
N MET A 172 -21.92 -6.55 -18.21
CA MET A 172 -21.88 -6.69 -16.75
C MET A 172 -21.06 -7.89 -16.24
N TYR A 173 -20.25 -8.52 -17.07
CA TYR A 173 -19.49 -9.72 -16.70
C TYR A 173 -18.54 -9.51 -15.50
N GLN A 174 -18.04 -8.31 -15.24
CA GLN A 174 -17.11 -8.05 -14.12
C GLN A 174 -17.79 -7.96 -12.74
N PHE A 175 -19.13 -7.87 -12.67
CA PHE A 175 -19.82 -7.77 -11.40
C PHE A 175 -19.84 -9.11 -10.67
N HIS A 176 -19.57 -9.09 -9.37
CA HIS A 176 -19.82 -10.24 -8.51
C HIS A 176 -21.32 -10.34 -8.21
N VAL A 177 -21.95 -11.44 -8.65
CA VAL A 177 -23.40 -11.65 -8.55
C VAL A 177 -23.72 -12.74 -7.55
N ILE A 178 -24.88 -12.59 -6.89
CA ILE A 178 -25.50 -13.63 -6.07
C ILE A 178 -26.91 -13.93 -6.57
N LEU A 179 -27.32 -15.19 -6.41
CA LEU A 179 -28.73 -15.60 -6.43
C LEU A 179 -29.15 -15.86 -4.98
N MET A 180 -30.29 -15.31 -4.58
CA MET A 180 -30.77 -15.44 -3.21
C MET A 180 -32.26 -15.77 -3.20
N ILE A 181 -32.61 -16.82 -2.47
CA ILE A 181 -33.98 -17.17 -2.12
C ILE A 181 -34.14 -16.97 -0.62
N GLY A 182 -35.18 -16.27 -0.21
CA GLY A 182 -35.48 -16.06 1.20
C GLY A 182 -36.95 -15.81 1.45
N GLN A 183 -37.29 -15.64 2.71
CA GLN A 183 -38.66 -15.48 3.18
C GLN A 183 -38.77 -14.40 4.26
N ASN A 184 -39.90 -13.72 4.29
CA ASN A 184 -40.22 -12.77 5.36
C ASN A 184 -40.44 -13.52 6.69
N LYS A 185 -39.75 -13.12 7.77
CA LYS A 185 -39.74 -13.86 9.04
C LYS A 185 -41.11 -13.87 9.74
N ASN A 186 -41.38 -14.99 10.42
CA ASN A 186 -42.41 -15.15 11.45
C ASN A 186 -41.87 -16.12 12.53
N SER A 187 -42.71 -16.53 13.50
CA SER A 187 -42.36 -17.45 14.60
C SER A 187 -41.68 -18.78 14.17
N ASN A 188 -41.89 -19.24 12.92
CA ASN A 188 -41.26 -20.42 12.32
C ASN A 188 -40.15 -20.04 11.30
N SER A 189 -39.12 -19.30 11.72
CA SER A 189 -37.97 -18.99 10.85
C SER A 189 -37.09 -20.22 10.59
N LEU A 190 -36.53 -20.35 9.39
CA LEU A 190 -35.52 -21.36 9.07
C LEU A 190 -34.26 -21.17 9.93
N ASP A 191 -33.80 -22.24 10.56
CA ASP A 191 -32.57 -22.22 11.36
C ASP A 191 -31.33 -22.12 10.47
N ASP A 192 -31.33 -22.84 9.34
CA ASP A 192 -30.22 -22.93 8.40
C ASP A 192 -30.65 -22.56 6.96
N TYR A 193 -29.67 -22.19 6.13
CA TYR A 193 -29.84 -21.94 4.69
C TYR A 193 -28.84 -22.76 3.88
N ALA A 194 -29.27 -23.16 2.67
CA ALA A 194 -28.42 -23.85 1.70
C ALA A 194 -27.45 -22.85 1.04
N LEU A 195 -26.17 -23.19 0.99
CA LEU A 195 -25.11 -22.40 0.37
C LEU A 195 -24.46 -23.17 -0.78
N VAL A 196 -24.40 -22.51 -1.93
CA VAL A 196 -23.65 -22.94 -3.11
C VAL A 196 -22.65 -21.83 -3.47
N ASP A 197 -21.35 -22.06 -3.34
CA ASP A 197 -20.32 -21.09 -3.77
C ASP A 197 -19.78 -21.54 -5.12
N LEU A 198 -19.97 -20.75 -6.17
CA LEU A 198 -19.43 -20.95 -7.52
C LEU A 198 -18.49 -19.80 -7.91
N SER A 199 -18.12 -18.94 -6.95
CA SER A 199 -17.33 -17.74 -7.20
C SER A 199 -15.88 -18.04 -7.61
N TYR A 200 -15.44 -19.29 -7.44
CA TYR A 200 -14.13 -19.79 -7.88
C TYR A 200 -14.07 -20.05 -9.39
N SER A 201 -15.20 -20.36 -10.04
CA SER A 201 -15.21 -20.59 -11.49
C SER A 201 -15.20 -19.25 -12.22
N THR A 202 -14.47 -19.17 -13.33
CA THR A 202 -14.41 -17.97 -14.18
C THR A 202 -15.17 -18.12 -15.48
N GLU A 203 -15.69 -19.30 -15.81
CA GLU A 203 -16.35 -19.57 -17.09
C GLU A 203 -17.87 -19.74 -16.94
N ASN A 204 -18.63 -19.11 -17.84
CA ASN A 204 -20.09 -19.13 -17.75
C ASN A 204 -20.67 -20.54 -17.94
N ASN A 205 -20.13 -21.31 -18.91
CA ASN A 205 -20.58 -22.68 -19.20
C ASN A 205 -20.28 -23.64 -18.04
N GLU A 206 -19.11 -23.48 -17.40
CA GLU A 206 -18.74 -24.26 -16.23
C GLU A 206 -19.71 -24.00 -15.07
N LYS A 207 -20.08 -22.74 -14.82
CA LYS A 207 -21.07 -22.39 -13.77
C LYS A 207 -22.43 -23.02 -14.01
N GLU A 208 -22.88 -23.08 -15.27
CA GLU A 208 -24.15 -23.71 -15.63
C GLU A 208 -24.15 -25.21 -15.30
N HIS A 209 -23.01 -25.88 -15.46
CA HIS A 209 -22.84 -27.27 -15.06
C HIS A 209 -22.71 -27.43 -13.54
N LEU A 210 -21.85 -26.62 -12.92
CA LEU A 210 -21.54 -26.70 -11.49
C LEU A 210 -22.76 -26.42 -10.62
N ILE A 211 -23.61 -25.45 -10.96
CA ILE A 211 -24.81 -25.15 -10.15
C ILE A 211 -25.77 -26.34 -10.03
N LYS A 212 -25.73 -27.28 -10.97
CA LYS A 212 -26.56 -28.51 -10.99
C LYS A 212 -25.90 -29.69 -10.29
N SER A 213 -24.59 -29.63 -10.04
CA SER A 213 -23.78 -30.78 -9.61
C SER A 213 -22.92 -30.55 -8.36
N CYS A 214 -22.77 -29.30 -7.91
CA CYS A 214 -21.94 -28.95 -6.77
C CYS A 214 -22.56 -29.43 -5.44
N SER A 215 -21.70 -29.67 -4.45
CA SER A 215 -22.12 -29.93 -3.07
C SER A 215 -22.83 -28.72 -2.47
N ILE A 216 -23.93 -28.97 -1.76
CA ILE A 216 -24.66 -27.96 -1.00
C ILE A 216 -24.12 -27.95 0.43
N ASN A 217 -23.66 -26.78 0.88
CA ASN A 217 -23.31 -26.55 2.28
C ASN A 217 -24.51 -25.98 3.04
N PHE A 218 -24.51 -26.07 4.36
CA PHE A 218 -25.55 -25.47 5.21
C PHE A 218 -24.93 -24.53 6.22
N LEU A 219 -25.53 -23.35 6.39
CA LEU A 219 -25.11 -22.35 7.35
C LEU A 219 -26.29 -21.83 8.15
N SER A 220 -26.07 -21.49 9.42
CA SER A 220 -27.14 -20.99 10.27
C SER A 220 -27.48 -19.53 9.99
N ASN A 221 -28.77 -19.26 9.78
CA ASN A 221 -29.34 -17.91 9.73
C ASN A 221 -29.07 -17.15 11.04
N LYS A 222 -29.21 -17.84 12.18
CA LYS A 222 -29.01 -17.26 13.52
C LYS A 222 -27.57 -16.85 13.77
N LEU A 223 -26.60 -17.62 13.26
CA LEU A 223 -25.18 -17.29 13.42
C LEU A 223 -24.74 -16.11 12.55
N GLN A 224 -25.42 -15.81 11.43
CA GLN A 224 -25.08 -14.63 10.62
C GLN A 224 -25.26 -13.32 11.40
N LEU A 225 -26.24 -13.25 12.31
CA LEU A 225 -26.44 -12.10 13.20
C LEU A 225 -25.32 -11.92 14.23
N LYS A 226 -24.53 -12.97 14.49
CA LYS A 226 -23.39 -12.93 15.40
C LYS A 226 -22.08 -12.58 14.69
N ASN A 227 -22.05 -12.67 13.35
CA ASN A 227 -20.86 -12.32 12.58
C ASN A 227 -20.51 -10.83 12.77
N PRO A 228 -19.21 -10.47 12.77
CA PRO A 228 -18.77 -9.08 12.76
C PRO A 228 -19.44 -8.29 11.63
N ASP A 229 -20.05 -7.15 11.96
CA ASP A 229 -20.86 -6.32 11.04
C ASP A 229 -22.01 -7.06 10.35
N PHE A 230 -22.53 -8.13 10.96
CA PHE A 230 -23.65 -8.93 10.44
C PHE A 230 -23.39 -9.46 9.03
N ARG A 231 -22.12 -9.77 8.72
CA ARG A 231 -21.74 -10.25 7.39
C ARG A 231 -22.44 -11.57 7.08
N ILE A 232 -22.93 -11.67 5.85
CA ILE A 232 -23.55 -12.90 5.32
C ILE A 232 -22.47 -13.64 4.54
N LEU A 233 -22.11 -14.83 5.01
CA LEU A 233 -21.01 -15.59 4.42
C LEU A 233 -21.47 -16.37 3.19
N ILE A 234 -20.55 -16.42 2.22
CA ILE A 234 -20.67 -17.24 1.01
C ILE A 234 -19.64 -18.37 0.99
N ASN A 235 -19.09 -18.74 2.15
CA ASN A 235 -18.19 -19.86 2.32
C ASN A 235 -18.60 -20.68 3.55
N ASN A 236 -18.11 -21.91 3.66
CA ASN A 236 -18.43 -22.82 4.77
C ASN A 236 -17.57 -22.58 6.03
N ILE A 237 -16.86 -21.45 6.13
CA ILE A 237 -15.98 -21.17 7.26
C ILE A 237 -16.80 -20.58 8.41
N GLN A 238 -16.80 -21.27 9.55
CA GLN A 238 -17.38 -20.74 10.77
C GLN A 238 -16.48 -19.62 11.32
N LEU A 239 -16.99 -18.40 11.32
CA LEU A 239 -16.24 -17.23 11.81
C LEU A 239 -16.21 -17.10 13.32
N THR A 240 -17.13 -17.72 14.06
CA THR A 240 -17.14 -17.65 15.53
C THR A 240 -17.67 -18.95 16.11
N SER A 241 -16.94 -19.49 17.08
CA SER A 241 -17.32 -20.65 17.88
C SER A 241 -17.63 -20.25 19.33
N LYS A 242 -18.28 -21.13 20.08
CA LYS A 242 -18.59 -20.89 21.50
C LYS A 242 -17.28 -20.72 22.29
N GLY A 243 -17.10 -19.57 22.93
CA GLY A 243 -15.90 -19.23 23.69
C GLY A 243 -14.96 -18.26 22.96
N GLU A 244 -15.04 -18.17 21.63
CA GLU A 244 -14.23 -17.23 20.86
C GLU A 244 -14.72 -15.79 21.02
N LYS A 245 -13.77 -14.86 21.05
CA LYS A 245 -14.04 -13.42 21.05
C LYS A 245 -13.26 -12.73 19.95
N LEU A 246 -13.59 -11.47 19.65
CA LEU A 246 -12.90 -10.72 18.60
C LEU A 246 -11.47 -10.36 19.05
N LEU A 247 -10.53 -10.37 18.11
CA LEU A 247 -9.15 -9.94 18.33
C LEU A 247 -9.09 -8.52 18.91
N SER A 248 -10.02 -7.64 18.50
CA SER A 248 -10.16 -6.29 19.06
C SER A 248 -10.51 -6.23 20.55
N GLU A 249 -10.95 -7.32 21.17
CA GLU A 249 -11.11 -7.40 22.63
C GLU A 249 -9.76 -7.51 23.34
N TYR A 250 -8.79 -8.21 22.75
CA TYR A 250 -7.47 -8.50 23.33
C TYR A 250 -6.35 -7.56 22.85
N ALA A 251 -6.51 -6.95 21.67
CA ALA A 251 -5.50 -6.10 21.05
C ALA A 251 -6.10 -4.85 20.38
N HIS A 252 -5.29 -3.82 20.25
CA HIS A 252 -5.51 -2.73 19.30
C HIS A 252 -5.00 -3.16 17.93
N THR A 253 -5.74 -2.83 16.87
CA THR A 253 -5.26 -2.97 15.50
C THR A 253 -5.11 -1.58 14.89
N SER A 254 -3.96 -1.29 14.28
CA SER A 254 -3.68 0.04 13.70
C SER A 254 -3.16 0.00 12.28
N THR A 255 -3.73 0.85 11.43
CA THR A 255 -3.15 1.17 10.12
C THR A 255 -1.88 1.99 10.30
N GLY A 256 -0.89 1.76 9.44
CA GLY A 256 0.34 2.56 9.41
C GLY A 256 0.17 3.88 8.67
N LEU A 257 1.25 4.66 8.65
CA LEU A 257 1.25 5.98 8.06
C LEU A 257 1.28 5.95 6.53
N GLN A 258 0.75 7.02 5.92
CA GLN A 258 0.90 7.28 4.49
C GLN A 258 1.65 8.59 4.26
N SER A 259 2.75 8.53 3.51
CA SER A 259 3.60 9.68 3.19
C SER A 259 3.22 10.41 1.89
N PHE A 260 2.28 9.87 1.09
CA PHE A 260 1.76 10.38 -0.20
C PHE A 260 2.75 10.47 -1.36
N ASP A 261 3.98 10.88 -1.08
CA ASP A 261 5.07 11.01 -2.03
C ASP A 261 6.24 10.12 -1.60
N LYS A 262 6.08 8.81 -1.77
CA LYS A 262 7.08 7.81 -1.37
C LYS A 262 8.49 8.15 -1.87
N PRO A 263 8.72 8.55 -3.14
CA PRO A 263 10.06 8.90 -3.59
C PRO A 263 10.71 10.13 -2.94
N ARG A 264 9.97 10.91 -2.13
CA ARG A 264 10.48 12.02 -1.33
C ARG A 264 10.65 11.65 0.15
N PHE A 265 9.76 10.82 0.68
CA PHE A 265 9.62 10.61 2.13
C PHE A 265 9.91 9.18 2.60
N ASN A 266 10.10 8.22 1.70
CA ASN A 266 10.42 6.83 2.04
C ASN A 266 11.63 6.35 1.26
N PHE A 267 12.73 6.11 1.96
CA PHE A 267 13.94 5.53 1.38
C PHE A 267 14.22 4.17 2.00
N TYR A 268 15.09 3.38 1.38
CA TYR A 268 15.67 2.26 2.11
C TYR A 268 16.60 2.78 3.20
N PHE A 269 16.71 2.06 4.31
CA PHE A 269 17.47 2.51 5.46
C PHE A 269 18.95 2.77 5.12
N TRP A 270 19.51 2.04 4.14
CA TRP A 270 20.92 2.19 3.74
C TRP A 270 21.18 3.41 2.85
N GLU A 271 20.14 4.10 2.40
CA GLU A 271 20.27 5.36 1.67
C GLU A 271 20.48 6.56 2.61
N VAL A 272 20.29 6.38 3.93
CA VAL A 272 20.25 7.46 4.93
C VAL A 272 21.04 7.07 6.19
N ILE A 273 21.38 8.06 7.03
CA ILE A 273 22.23 7.84 8.22
C ILE A 273 21.65 8.41 9.52
N ASP A 274 20.88 9.50 9.49
CA ASP A 274 20.36 10.16 10.69
C ASP A 274 18.98 9.59 11.09
N PHE A 275 18.98 8.60 11.99
CA PHE A 275 17.78 8.01 12.58
C PHE A 275 17.34 8.67 13.89
N ASP A 276 18.10 9.65 14.39
CA ASP A 276 17.83 10.32 15.66
C ASP A 276 16.90 11.52 15.45
N PHE A 277 16.99 12.18 14.30
CA PHE A 277 16.24 13.40 14.03
C PHE A 277 15.43 13.34 12.72
N VAL A 278 16.07 13.08 11.58
CA VAL A 278 15.39 13.17 10.27
C VAL A 278 14.54 11.93 9.98
N TRP A 279 15.14 10.75 10.09
CA TRP A 279 14.55 9.50 9.66
C TRP A 279 14.05 8.66 10.83
N LYS A 280 12.98 7.92 10.60
CA LYS A 280 12.51 6.88 11.52
C LYS A 280 12.48 5.53 10.79
N LYS A 281 13.01 4.48 11.43
CA LYS A 281 12.89 3.10 10.93
C LYS A 281 11.41 2.78 10.67
N CYS A 282 11.10 2.13 9.55
CA CYS A 282 9.71 1.98 9.09
C CYS A 282 9.42 0.57 8.58
N GLN A 283 8.73 -0.26 9.38
CA GLN A 283 8.35 -1.62 9.00
C GLN A 283 7.33 -1.62 7.86
N THR A 284 7.62 -2.38 6.80
CA THR A 284 6.73 -2.59 5.66
C THR A 284 6.37 -4.07 5.52
N SER A 285 5.62 -4.43 4.47
CA SER A 285 5.26 -5.82 4.20
C SER A 285 6.50 -6.71 4.06
N SER A 286 6.52 -7.84 4.77
CA SER A 286 7.68 -8.73 4.80
C SER A 286 7.70 -9.70 3.62
N LYS A 287 8.87 -9.83 2.98
CA LYS A 287 9.17 -10.93 2.05
C LYS A 287 9.78 -12.15 2.75
N ASP A 288 10.16 -12.01 4.01
CA ASP A 288 10.84 -13.04 4.79
C ASP A 288 9.84 -13.95 5.55
N ILE A 289 10.23 -15.21 5.74
CA ILE A 289 9.44 -16.25 6.43
C ILE A 289 9.71 -16.25 7.95
N GLY A 290 10.78 -15.57 8.38
CA GLY A 290 11.28 -15.54 9.76
C GLY A 290 10.34 -14.86 10.78
N LEU A 291 10.84 -14.72 12.01
CA LEU A 291 10.15 -14.01 13.10
C LEU A 291 10.19 -12.50 12.86
N TYR A 292 11.29 -11.99 12.32
CA TYR A 292 11.50 -10.61 11.93
C TYR A 292 11.33 -10.44 10.43
N GLY A 293 10.86 -9.26 10.02
CA GLY A 293 10.58 -8.99 8.61
C GLY A 293 10.15 -7.56 8.36
N GLY A 294 10.18 -7.15 7.09
CA GLY A 294 9.75 -5.81 6.69
C GLY A 294 10.72 -4.70 7.11
N CYS A 295 11.95 -5.04 7.51
CA CYS A 295 12.89 -4.12 8.15
C CYS A 295 13.79 -3.38 7.14
N TYR A 296 13.25 -2.87 6.03
CA TYR A 296 14.04 -2.33 4.91
C TYR A 296 13.96 -0.79 4.75
N ASP A 297 12.82 -0.18 5.08
CA ASP A 297 12.52 1.22 4.82
C ASP A 297 12.79 2.18 6.00
N ALA A 298 13.05 3.44 5.68
CA ALA A 298 13.03 4.57 6.58
C ALA A 298 11.99 5.58 6.09
N VAL A 299 11.32 6.26 7.01
CA VAL A 299 10.41 7.36 6.69
C VAL A 299 10.97 8.67 7.23
N ARG A 300 10.94 9.73 6.42
CA ARG A 300 11.29 11.06 6.87
C ARG A 300 10.19 11.57 7.80
N TRP A 301 10.53 11.74 9.08
CA TRP A 301 9.57 12.08 10.12
C TRP A 301 9.85 13.44 10.75
N GLU A 302 11.12 13.75 11.05
CA GLU A 302 11.52 15.05 11.62
C GLU A 302 10.66 15.41 12.85
N ASN A 303 10.48 14.43 13.73
CA ASN A 303 9.62 14.50 14.93
C ASN A 303 8.17 14.97 14.67
N GLY A 304 7.67 14.81 13.45
CA GLY A 304 6.31 15.17 13.05
C GLY A 304 6.12 16.66 12.77
N SER A 305 7.20 17.43 12.63
CA SER A 305 7.17 18.88 12.41
C SER A 305 8.07 19.35 11.26
N GLY A 306 8.54 18.43 10.40
CA GLY A 306 9.38 18.76 9.26
C GLY A 306 8.66 18.71 7.92
N GLN A 307 9.38 18.31 6.87
CA GLN A 307 8.92 18.42 5.49
C GLN A 307 7.63 17.63 5.19
N LEU A 308 7.42 16.50 5.87
CA LEU A 308 6.18 15.74 5.70
C LEU A 308 4.98 16.48 6.31
N TYR A 309 5.18 17.14 7.44
CA TYR A 309 4.15 17.98 8.07
C TYR A 309 3.80 19.16 7.16
N ASP A 310 4.80 19.91 6.69
CA ASP A 310 4.58 21.05 5.77
C ASP A 310 3.85 20.63 4.49
N TYR A 311 4.19 19.45 3.96
CA TYR A 311 3.51 18.89 2.79
C TYR A 311 2.03 18.59 3.06
N VAL A 312 1.71 18.11 4.26
CA VAL A 312 0.32 17.84 4.67
C VAL A 312 -0.44 19.13 4.94
N GLU A 313 0.18 20.13 5.57
CA GLU A 313 -0.43 21.44 5.78
C GLU A 313 -0.78 22.10 4.43
N LEU A 314 0.13 22.03 3.45
CA LEU A 314 -0.14 22.52 2.09
C LEU A 314 -1.32 21.79 1.43
N MET A 315 -1.46 20.49 1.64
CA MET A 315 -2.66 19.76 1.18
C MET A 315 -3.92 20.18 1.95
N ALA A 316 -3.80 20.50 3.24
CA ALA A 316 -4.93 20.89 4.09
C ALA A 316 -5.52 22.24 3.68
N GLU A 317 -4.68 23.20 3.28
CA GLU A 317 -5.09 24.45 2.64
C GLU A 317 -5.99 24.22 1.40
N HIS A 318 -5.86 23.04 0.77
CA HIS A 318 -6.60 22.63 -0.43
C HIS A 318 -7.66 21.56 -0.14
N GLY A 319 -8.16 21.47 1.10
CA GLY A 319 -9.31 20.65 1.47
C GLY A 319 -9.00 19.22 1.92
N TYR A 320 -7.73 18.87 2.08
CA TYR A 320 -7.34 17.59 2.70
C TYR A 320 -7.50 17.64 4.23
N SER A 321 -8.08 16.60 4.83
CA SER A 321 -8.38 16.58 6.28
C SER A 321 -8.02 15.28 7.00
N SER A 322 -7.40 14.32 6.31
CA SER A 322 -7.12 13.01 6.90
C SER A 322 -5.80 12.99 7.69
N GLY A 323 -5.86 12.48 8.93
CA GLY A 323 -4.69 12.28 9.79
C GLY A 323 -3.86 11.02 9.48
N ILE A 324 -4.05 10.38 8.31
CA ILE A 324 -3.39 9.09 7.98
C ILE A 324 -1.87 9.18 7.92
N TRP A 325 -1.31 10.38 7.71
CA TRP A 325 0.15 10.61 7.68
C TRP A 325 0.85 10.38 9.02
N LYS A 326 0.09 10.39 10.12
CA LYS A 326 0.56 10.09 11.48
C LYS A 326 -0.13 8.87 12.10
N ALA A 327 -0.84 8.07 11.30
CA ALA A 327 -1.54 6.89 11.79
C ALA A 327 -0.56 5.86 12.36
N GLY A 328 -0.92 5.27 13.50
CA GLY A 328 -0.11 4.27 14.20
C GLY A 328 0.98 4.85 15.10
N SER A 329 1.23 6.16 15.08
CA SER A 329 2.26 6.80 15.91
C SER A 329 2.09 6.59 17.41
N GLN A 330 0.85 6.47 17.89
CA GLN A 330 0.54 6.17 19.28
C GLN A 330 0.94 4.76 19.73
N PHE A 331 1.29 3.88 18.79
CA PHE A 331 1.71 2.49 19.06
C PHE A 331 3.22 2.30 18.87
N TRP A 332 3.96 3.34 18.49
CA TRP A 332 5.41 3.27 18.44
C TRP A 332 5.98 3.01 19.84
N SER A 333 7.13 2.35 19.91
CA SER A 333 7.78 1.84 21.13
C SER A 333 6.97 0.78 21.91
N MET A 334 5.82 0.32 21.39
CA MET A 334 5.05 -0.76 21.99
C MET A 334 5.39 -2.11 21.34
N LYS A 335 5.33 -3.19 22.14
CA LYS A 335 5.45 -4.56 21.64
C LYS A 335 4.19 -4.94 20.88
N GLY A 336 4.32 -5.74 19.83
CA GLY A 336 3.15 -6.26 19.12
C GLY A 336 3.52 -7.22 17.99
N VAL A 337 2.56 -7.42 17.09
CA VAL A 337 2.70 -8.27 15.92
C VAL A 337 2.39 -7.44 14.67
N SER A 338 3.29 -7.41 13.71
CA SER A 338 3.09 -6.73 12.43
C SER A 338 2.52 -7.73 11.42
N VAL A 339 1.38 -7.43 10.82
CA VAL A 339 0.72 -8.28 9.82
C VAL A 339 0.80 -7.62 8.45
N SER A 340 1.42 -8.29 7.47
CA SER A 340 1.43 -7.85 6.08
C SER A 340 0.01 -7.92 5.51
N LEU A 341 -0.50 -6.78 5.01
CA LEU A 341 -1.88 -6.64 4.55
C LEU A 341 -2.08 -6.91 3.07
N ILE A 342 -1.00 -6.96 2.29
CA ILE A 342 -1.01 -7.18 0.84
C ILE A 342 -0.16 -8.39 0.46
N GLY A 343 -0.59 -9.13 -0.55
CA GLY A 343 0.10 -10.33 -1.01
C GLY A 343 -0.05 -11.49 -0.01
N SER A 344 1.08 -12.08 0.39
CA SER A 344 1.09 -13.12 1.42
C SER A 344 0.86 -12.50 2.80
N ILE A 345 -0.25 -12.85 3.45
CA ILE A 345 -0.53 -12.43 4.83
C ILE A 345 0.46 -13.15 5.74
N ARG A 346 1.42 -12.40 6.26
CA ARG A 346 2.47 -12.89 7.16
C ARG A 346 2.50 -12.05 8.41
N ALA A 347 2.67 -12.70 9.55
CA ALA A 347 2.80 -12.06 10.83
C ALA A 347 4.24 -12.16 11.34
N ASN A 348 4.84 -11.02 11.63
CA ASN A 348 6.20 -10.87 12.17
C ASN A 348 6.12 -10.12 13.51
N ILE A 349 7.22 -10.11 14.26
CA ILE A 349 7.33 -9.28 15.45
C ILE A 349 7.28 -7.80 15.03
N TYR A 350 6.36 -7.05 15.64
CA TYR A 350 6.35 -5.60 15.54
C TYR A 350 7.40 -5.05 16.51
N LEU A 351 8.37 -4.31 15.97
CA LEU A 351 9.53 -3.79 16.71
C LEU A 351 9.22 -2.47 17.43
N GLY A 352 7.98 -1.98 17.37
CA GLY A 352 7.61 -0.66 17.91
C GLY A 352 8.06 0.50 17.02
N GLU A 353 8.51 0.24 15.79
CA GLU A 353 8.95 1.30 14.87
C GLU A 353 7.79 1.92 14.08
N ALA A 354 8.08 2.91 13.22
CA ALA A 354 7.09 3.35 12.25
C ALA A 354 6.68 2.19 11.34
N PHE A 355 5.52 2.28 10.68
CA PHE A 355 5.09 1.28 9.71
C PHE A 355 4.15 1.90 8.68
N ASP A 356 4.17 1.37 7.46
CA ASP A 356 3.37 1.91 6.36
C ASP A 356 1.97 1.27 6.25
N THR A 357 1.16 1.77 5.31
CA THR A 357 -0.21 1.27 5.11
C THR A 357 -0.30 -0.18 4.62
N ASN A 358 0.81 -0.82 4.24
CA ASN A 358 0.85 -2.24 3.87
C ASN A 358 0.98 -3.16 5.09
N VAL A 359 1.14 -2.60 6.29
CA VAL A 359 1.24 -3.33 7.55
C VAL A 359 0.10 -2.93 8.48
N GLY A 360 -0.47 -3.94 9.15
CA GLY A 360 -1.35 -3.76 10.29
C GLY A 360 -0.63 -4.16 11.57
N ALA A 361 -0.39 -3.20 12.45
CA ALA A 361 0.13 -3.50 13.78
C ALA A 361 -1.00 -4.02 14.67
N VAL A 362 -0.77 -5.16 15.33
CA VAL A 362 -1.62 -5.75 16.36
C VAL A 362 -0.90 -5.62 17.70
N VAL A 363 -1.35 -4.68 18.53
CA VAL A 363 -0.71 -4.33 19.80
C VAL A 363 -1.57 -4.88 20.94
N PRO A 364 -1.05 -5.81 21.77
CA PRO A 364 -1.81 -6.39 22.86
C PRO A 364 -2.21 -5.31 23.89
N LYS A 365 -3.44 -5.41 24.42
CA LYS A 365 -3.91 -4.51 25.49
C LYS A 365 -3.30 -4.84 26.85
N LYS A 366 -2.76 -6.05 27.00
CA LYS A 366 -2.07 -6.56 28.19
C LYS A 366 -0.92 -7.48 27.76
N ASP A 367 0.18 -7.45 28.49
CA ASP A 367 1.38 -8.24 28.17
C ASP A 367 1.10 -9.75 28.08
N GLU A 368 0.19 -10.28 28.92
CA GLU A 368 -0.23 -11.69 28.90
C GLU A 368 -0.83 -12.16 27.56
N TYR A 369 -1.31 -11.24 26.70
CA TYR A 369 -1.87 -11.59 25.40
C TYR A 369 -0.84 -11.59 24.28
N TYR A 370 0.38 -11.10 24.52
CA TYR A 370 1.37 -10.92 23.47
C TYR A 370 1.74 -12.23 22.74
N LEU A 371 2.19 -13.24 23.47
CA LEU A 371 2.56 -14.54 22.89
C LEU A 371 1.37 -15.29 22.29
N PRO A 372 0.20 -15.39 22.96
CA PRO A 372 -0.99 -16.01 22.37
C PRO A 372 -1.37 -15.40 21.02
N LEU A 373 -1.37 -14.05 20.94
CA LEU A 373 -1.68 -13.34 19.69
C LEU A 373 -0.63 -13.58 18.61
N PHE A 374 0.66 -13.62 18.98
CA PHE A 374 1.75 -13.92 18.06
C PHE A 374 1.57 -15.29 17.40
N TYR A 375 1.32 -16.34 18.18
CA TYR A 375 1.11 -17.68 17.65
C TYR A 375 -0.19 -17.81 16.85
N PHE A 376 -1.27 -17.16 17.29
CA PHE A 376 -2.52 -17.14 16.54
C PHE A 376 -2.34 -16.49 15.17
N LEU A 377 -1.73 -15.30 15.10
CA LEU A 377 -1.56 -14.55 13.85
C LEU A 377 -0.64 -15.23 12.83
N ARG A 378 0.18 -16.20 13.28
CA ARG A 378 1.02 -17.05 12.41
C ARG A 378 0.38 -18.38 12.03
N SER A 379 -0.84 -18.65 12.50
CA SER A 379 -1.52 -19.92 12.25
C SER A 379 -2.34 -19.92 10.95
N GLU A 380 -2.55 -21.11 10.40
CA GLU A 380 -3.50 -21.33 9.30
C GLU A 380 -4.93 -20.92 9.70
N GLU A 381 -5.31 -21.13 10.97
CA GLU A 381 -6.62 -20.72 11.50
C GLU A 381 -6.87 -19.23 11.34
N PHE A 382 -5.87 -18.38 11.63
CA PHE A 382 -5.98 -16.94 11.41
C PHE A 382 -6.13 -16.61 9.91
N LEU A 383 -5.32 -17.26 9.05
CA LEU A 383 -5.33 -17.03 7.61
C LEU A 383 -6.71 -17.35 7.00
N ASP A 384 -7.29 -18.48 7.38
CA ASP A 384 -8.61 -18.91 6.92
C ASP A 384 -9.69 -17.93 7.38
N LYS A 385 -9.70 -17.56 8.66
CA LYS A 385 -10.68 -16.63 9.23
C LYS A 385 -10.57 -15.23 8.63
N VAL A 386 -9.37 -14.69 8.44
CA VAL A 386 -9.19 -13.34 7.87
C VAL A 386 -9.58 -13.30 6.39
N ARG A 387 -9.28 -14.36 5.62
CA ARG A 387 -9.68 -14.46 4.20
C ARG A 387 -11.16 -14.75 4.02
N ALA A 388 -11.79 -15.44 4.96
CA ALA A 388 -13.25 -15.55 5.00
C ALA A 388 -13.93 -14.19 5.22
N LEU A 389 -13.31 -13.32 6.01
CA LEU A 389 -13.80 -11.97 6.29
C LEU A 389 -13.51 -10.96 5.16
N ASP A 390 -12.38 -11.10 4.47
CA ASP A 390 -11.93 -10.15 3.45
C ASP A 390 -11.19 -10.87 2.30
N LYS A 391 -11.92 -11.05 1.20
CA LYS A 391 -11.42 -11.70 -0.02
C LYS A 391 -10.59 -10.76 -0.91
N LYS A 392 -10.37 -9.49 -0.52
CA LYS A 392 -9.57 -8.54 -1.33
C LYS A 392 -8.08 -8.92 -1.31
N LEU A 393 -7.38 -8.55 -2.38
CA LEU A 393 -5.92 -8.70 -2.46
C LEU A 393 -5.20 -8.03 -1.27
N MET A 394 -5.63 -6.80 -0.95
CA MET A 394 -5.22 -6.07 0.25
C MET A 394 -6.33 -6.12 1.30
N ILE A 395 -6.05 -6.71 2.46
CA ILE A 395 -6.96 -6.73 3.59
C ILE A 395 -6.90 -5.41 4.35
N THR A 396 -8.02 -4.97 4.93
CA THR A 396 -8.02 -3.75 5.74
C THR A 396 -7.56 -4.02 7.17
N ASN A 397 -6.91 -3.04 7.82
CA ASN A 397 -6.59 -3.16 9.25
C ASN A 397 -7.84 -3.41 10.12
N LYS A 398 -8.96 -2.75 9.78
CA LYS A 398 -10.25 -2.97 10.45
C LYS A 398 -10.74 -4.42 10.35
N THR A 399 -10.30 -5.18 9.35
CA THR A 399 -10.61 -6.61 9.22
C THR A 399 -9.86 -7.42 10.28
N LEU A 400 -8.60 -7.10 10.59
CA LEU A 400 -7.80 -7.81 11.60
C LEU A 400 -8.50 -7.85 12.96
N GLY A 401 -8.99 -6.70 13.43
CA GLY A 401 -9.69 -6.59 14.72
C GLY A 401 -11.01 -7.38 14.81
N LYS A 402 -11.54 -7.85 13.68
CA LYS A 402 -12.79 -8.62 13.55
C LYS A 402 -12.57 -10.12 13.44
N VAL A 403 -11.32 -10.57 13.35
CA VAL A 403 -11.02 -12.00 13.39
C VAL A 403 -11.27 -12.50 14.81
N SER A 404 -11.92 -13.67 14.94
CA SER A 404 -12.19 -14.30 16.23
C SER A 404 -11.07 -15.27 16.62
N LEU A 405 -10.86 -15.43 17.93
CA LEU A 405 -9.96 -16.43 18.47
C LEU A 405 -10.43 -16.89 19.85
N ASP A 406 -10.08 -18.13 20.17
CA ASP A 406 -10.06 -18.67 21.54
C ASP A 406 -8.71 -18.33 22.17
N ILE A 407 -8.67 -17.29 22.99
CA ILE A 407 -7.40 -16.82 23.57
C ILE A 407 -6.81 -17.85 24.54
N ASP A 408 -7.63 -18.66 25.20
CA ASP A 408 -7.18 -19.61 26.21
C ASP A 408 -6.46 -20.80 25.54
N LYS A 409 -7.00 -21.29 24.41
CA LYS A 409 -6.30 -22.24 23.52
C LYS A 409 -4.91 -21.74 23.12
N TRP A 410 -4.78 -20.46 22.77
CA TRP A 410 -3.50 -19.89 22.34
C TRP A 410 -2.55 -19.57 23.51
N LYS A 411 -3.08 -19.32 24.71
CA LYS A 411 -2.31 -19.26 25.95
C LYS A 411 -1.62 -20.59 26.24
N GLU A 412 -2.39 -21.68 26.30
CA GLU A 412 -1.85 -23.04 26.51
C GLU A 412 -0.76 -23.38 25.49
N LYS A 413 -1.01 -23.10 24.21
CA LYS A 413 -0.01 -23.33 23.16
C LYS A 413 1.27 -22.50 23.35
N SER A 414 1.14 -21.25 23.76
CA SER A 414 2.29 -20.36 23.94
C SER A 414 3.16 -20.70 25.14
N GLU A 415 2.60 -21.34 26.18
CA GLU A 415 3.34 -21.77 27.37
C GLU A 415 4.27 -22.96 27.08
N LEU A 416 3.99 -23.74 26.03
CA LEU A 416 4.81 -24.87 25.59
C LEU A 416 6.00 -24.45 24.70
N GLU A 417 6.08 -23.17 24.32
CA GLU A 417 7.05 -22.66 23.37
C GLU A 417 8.14 -21.83 24.05
N LEU A 418 9.32 -21.76 23.43
CA LEU A 418 10.44 -20.94 23.92
C LEU A 418 10.11 -19.45 23.83
N ALA A 419 10.72 -18.67 24.72
CA ALA A 419 10.67 -17.21 24.64
C ALA A 419 11.14 -16.71 23.26
N LEU A 420 10.52 -15.65 22.75
CA LEU A 420 10.91 -15.06 21.47
C LEU A 420 12.35 -14.53 21.56
N PRO A 421 13.24 -14.87 20.60
CA PRO A 421 14.62 -14.41 20.60
C PRO A 421 14.68 -12.90 20.40
N ALA A 422 15.79 -12.26 20.76
CA ALA A 422 16.02 -10.84 20.44
C ALA A 422 16.03 -10.57 18.92
N PRO A 423 15.76 -9.32 18.46
CA PRO A 423 15.88 -8.95 17.05
C PRO A 423 17.22 -9.34 16.46
N TYR A 424 17.17 -10.11 15.38
CA TYR A 424 18.35 -10.65 14.72
C TYR A 424 18.05 -10.93 13.24
N SER A 425 19.05 -10.67 12.39
CA SER A 425 19.03 -10.98 10.97
C SER A 425 20.45 -11.22 10.48
N ASN A 426 20.59 -12.13 9.50
CA ASN A 426 21.81 -12.29 8.69
C ASN A 426 21.72 -11.52 7.37
N ASN A 427 20.55 -10.95 7.07
CA ASN A 427 20.30 -10.27 5.82
C ASN A 427 20.73 -8.80 5.95
N PRO A 428 21.77 -8.35 5.21
CA PRO A 428 22.28 -6.98 5.32
C PRO A 428 21.31 -5.91 4.78
N THR A 429 20.21 -6.32 4.15
CA THR A 429 19.13 -5.41 3.74
C THR A 429 18.11 -5.16 4.85
N GLN A 430 18.31 -5.67 6.06
CA GLN A 430 17.46 -5.35 7.20
C GLN A 430 18.21 -4.46 8.21
N TRP A 431 17.58 -3.38 8.70
CA TRP A 431 18.25 -2.47 9.66
C TRP A 431 18.54 -3.13 11.02
N ILE A 432 17.93 -4.30 11.32
CA ILE A 432 18.24 -5.11 12.50
C ILE A 432 19.50 -5.98 12.34
N PHE A 433 20.16 -5.92 11.19
CA PHE A 433 21.42 -6.59 10.93
C PHE A 433 22.56 -5.91 11.71
N LYS A 434 23.37 -6.73 12.37
CA LYS A 434 24.42 -6.27 13.32
C LYS A 434 25.78 -5.97 12.70
N GLY A 435 25.89 -5.97 11.37
CA GLY A 435 27.17 -5.72 10.68
C GLY A 435 28.17 -6.88 10.77
N GLU A 436 27.74 -8.06 11.22
CA GLU A 436 28.60 -9.24 11.35
C GLU A 436 28.93 -9.82 9.96
N ILE A 437 30.21 -9.96 9.63
CA ILE A 437 30.65 -10.42 8.31
C ILE A 437 30.51 -11.93 8.16
N VAL A 438 30.93 -12.70 9.18
CA VAL A 438 31.05 -14.16 9.12
C VAL A 438 29.69 -14.85 8.97
N THR A 439 28.66 -14.33 9.63
CA THR A 439 27.30 -14.92 9.68
C THR A 439 26.35 -14.35 8.63
N ALA A 440 26.75 -13.31 7.89
CA ALA A 440 25.89 -12.66 6.91
C ALA A 440 25.49 -13.58 5.75
N GLU A 441 24.31 -13.34 5.17
CA GLU A 441 23.88 -13.99 3.92
C GLU A 441 24.75 -13.57 2.73
N ASN A 442 25.40 -12.40 2.80
CA ASN A 442 26.28 -11.86 1.75
C ASN A 442 27.60 -11.31 2.33
N PRO A 443 28.50 -12.17 2.87
CA PRO A 443 29.69 -11.73 3.62
C PRO A 443 30.59 -10.75 2.87
N LEU A 444 30.88 -11.00 1.58
CA LEU A 444 31.76 -10.14 0.79
C LEU A 444 31.16 -8.75 0.56
N GLN A 445 29.83 -8.64 0.42
CA GLN A 445 29.16 -7.35 0.26
C GLN A 445 29.24 -6.53 1.56
N VAL A 446 29.04 -7.18 2.71
CA VAL A 446 29.17 -6.57 4.04
C VAL A 446 30.62 -6.15 4.31
N ALA A 447 31.59 -7.01 3.99
CA ALA A 447 33.00 -6.72 4.18
C ALA A 447 33.46 -5.51 3.37
N VAL A 448 33.05 -5.39 2.09
CA VAL A 448 33.33 -4.20 1.29
C VAL A 448 32.65 -2.97 1.87
N ALA A 449 31.36 -3.05 2.24
CA ALA A 449 30.66 -1.91 2.84
C ALA A 449 31.36 -1.39 4.11
N ARG A 450 31.71 -2.29 5.04
CA ARG A 450 32.43 -1.94 6.28
C ARG A 450 33.85 -1.46 6.03
N LEU A 451 34.60 -2.09 5.11
CA LEU A 451 35.92 -1.61 4.71
C LEU A 451 35.87 -0.16 4.22
N LEU A 452 34.82 0.25 3.52
CA LEU A 452 34.60 1.62 3.05
C LEU A 452 33.96 2.54 4.12
N GLY A 453 33.90 2.10 5.37
CA GLY A 453 33.40 2.85 6.53
C GLY A 453 31.89 3.03 6.59
N TYR A 454 31.10 2.19 5.90
CA TYR A 454 29.65 2.17 6.07
C TYR A 454 29.27 1.39 7.32
N HIS A 455 28.45 2.02 8.17
CA HIS A 455 28.00 1.48 9.44
C HIS A 455 26.51 1.13 9.38
N TYR A 456 26.17 -0.11 9.72
CA TYR A 456 24.76 -0.52 9.83
C TYR A 456 24.10 0.07 11.09
N PRO A 457 22.78 0.36 11.09
CA PRO A 457 22.12 1.00 12.23
C PRO A 457 22.26 0.26 13.57
N GLU A 458 22.30 -1.07 13.55
CA GLU A 458 22.47 -1.91 14.74
C GLU A 458 23.86 -2.57 14.77
N GLN A 459 24.85 -1.99 14.06
CA GLN A 459 26.20 -2.52 14.03
C GLN A 459 26.80 -2.57 15.44
N VAL A 460 27.33 -3.72 15.81
CA VAL A 460 28.11 -3.87 17.05
C VAL A 460 29.53 -3.40 16.78
N ALA A 461 30.08 -2.59 17.70
CA ALA A 461 31.46 -2.12 17.63
C ALA A 461 32.45 -3.29 17.60
N ASP A 462 33.46 -3.18 16.74
CA ASP A 462 34.53 -4.17 16.58
C ASP A 462 35.85 -3.41 16.48
N GLU A 463 36.54 -3.25 17.62
CA GLU A 463 37.76 -2.44 17.73
C GLU A 463 38.83 -2.80 16.70
N ILE A 464 38.89 -4.06 16.24
CA ILE A 464 39.87 -4.51 15.27
C ILE A 464 39.46 -4.05 13.88
N LEU A 465 38.22 -4.33 13.47
CA LEU A 465 37.74 -3.96 12.14
C LEU A 465 37.58 -2.45 11.97
N ASP A 466 37.09 -1.78 13.00
CA ASP A 466 36.86 -0.34 13.00
C ASP A 466 38.18 0.45 13.01
N ALA A 467 39.32 -0.19 13.35
CA ALA A 467 40.66 0.41 13.25
C ALA A 467 41.33 0.25 11.87
N ILE A 468 40.80 -0.64 11.01
CA ILE A 468 41.37 -0.92 9.68
C ILE A 468 40.41 -0.57 8.53
N GLU A 469 39.22 -0.02 8.85
CA GLU A 469 38.34 0.56 7.85
C GLU A 469 38.97 1.80 7.19
N ASP A 470 38.41 2.20 6.06
CA ASP A 470 38.86 3.34 5.30
C ASP A 470 38.25 4.66 5.83
N ASP A 471 39.13 5.61 6.14
CA ASP A 471 38.76 6.88 6.77
C ASP A 471 37.87 7.74 5.86
N ASP A 472 38.23 7.90 4.58
CA ASP A 472 37.53 8.80 3.66
C ASP A 472 36.52 8.08 2.74
N GLY A 473 36.44 6.75 2.84
CA GLY A 473 35.52 5.93 2.09
C GLY A 473 35.89 5.80 0.62
N ILE A 474 37.19 5.88 0.27
CA ILE A 474 37.70 5.79 -1.09
C ILE A 474 38.72 4.64 -1.16
N VAL A 475 38.35 3.56 -1.84
CA VAL A 475 39.25 2.40 -2.01
C VAL A 475 39.47 2.15 -3.50
N CYS A 476 40.68 2.48 -3.97
CA CYS A 476 41.07 2.22 -5.35
C CYS A 476 41.36 0.73 -5.59
N ILE A 477 40.82 0.18 -6.68
CA ILE A 477 41.09 -1.20 -7.08
C ILE A 477 42.58 -1.40 -7.43
N PRO A 478 43.21 -0.57 -8.29
CA PRO A 478 44.66 -0.60 -8.44
C PRO A 478 45.34 0.09 -7.24
N SER A 479 46.60 -0.27 -6.97
CA SER A 479 47.44 0.45 -5.99
C SER A 479 47.80 1.84 -6.52
N VAL A 480 47.42 2.87 -5.78
CA VAL A 480 47.63 4.28 -6.12
C VAL A 480 47.83 5.09 -4.85
N ASN A 481 48.52 6.23 -4.95
CA ASN A 481 48.74 7.14 -3.83
C ASN A 481 49.39 6.49 -2.60
N GLY A 482 50.20 5.45 -2.81
CA GLY A 482 50.86 4.69 -1.74
C GLY A 482 49.96 3.69 -1.00
N GLU A 483 48.69 3.57 -1.39
CA GLU A 483 47.76 2.59 -0.81
C GLU A 483 47.84 1.23 -1.52
N PRO A 484 47.70 0.12 -0.78
CA PRO A 484 47.57 -1.22 -1.37
C PRO A 484 46.34 -1.34 -2.26
N ALA A 485 46.36 -2.30 -3.19
CA ALA A 485 45.20 -2.61 -4.03
C ALA A 485 43.99 -3.03 -3.19
N ALA A 486 42.77 -2.72 -3.65
CA ALA A 486 41.53 -3.06 -2.93
C ALA A 486 41.41 -4.55 -2.56
N ALA A 487 41.92 -5.45 -3.41
CA ALA A 487 41.87 -6.89 -3.16
C ALA A 487 42.74 -7.30 -1.95
N ASP A 488 43.88 -6.64 -1.75
CA ASP A 488 44.76 -6.90 -0.61
C ASP A 488 44.16 -6.30 0.67
N ARG A 489 43.62 -5.06 0.58
CA ARG A 489 42.90 -4.43 1.71
C ARG A 489 41.71 -5.29 2.15
N LEU A 490 40.90 -5.76 1.21
CA LEU A 490 39.76 -6.64 1.49
C LEU A 490 40.19 -7.98 2.07
N ARG A 491 41.31 -8.56 1.60
CA ARG A 491 41.85 -9.81 2.17
C ARG A 491 42.24 -9.62 3.63
N GLU A 492 42.98 -8.57 3.96
CA GLU A 492 43.38 -8.31 5.35
C GLU A 492 42.16 -8.01 6.23
N PHE A 493 41.17 -7.28 5.70
CA PHE A 493 39.90 -7.01 6.38
C PHE A 493 39.12 -8.30 6.68
N LEU A 494 39.00 -9.20 5.70
CA LEU A 494 38.34 -10.49 5.89
C LEU A 494 39.12 -11.39 6.85
N LYS A 495 40.45 -11.39 6.79
CA LYS A 495 41.30 -12.16 7.70
C LYS A 495 41.13 -11.70 9.15
N ALA A 496 41.04 -10.40 9.39
CA ALA A 496 40.72 -9.84 10.70
C ALA A 496 39.31 -10.27 11.15
N ALA A 497 38.32 -10.19 10.26
CA ALA A 497 36.93 -10.55 10.57
C ALA A 497 36.72 -12.03 10.89
N TYR A 498 37.41 -12.94 10.19
CA TYR A 498 37.28 -14.38 10.39
C TYR A 498 38.16 -14.89 11.53
N GLY A 499 39.24 -14.18 11.88
CA GLY A 499 40.13 -14.53 12.99
C GLY A 499 40.56 -15.99 12.95
N ALA A 500 40.20 -16.77 13.98
CA ALA A 500 40.51 -18.20 14.07
C ALA A 500 39.85 -19.08 12.99
N GLN A 501 38.77 -18.62 12.34
CA GLN A 501 38.09 -19.34 11.26
C GLN A 501 38.77 -19.13 9.90
N TRP A 502 39.70 -18.17 9.80
CA TRP A 502 40.42 -17.88 8.56
C TRP A 502 41.33 -19.05 8.15
N ASN A 503 41.23 -19.46 6.90
CA ASN A 503 42.09 -20.48 6.31
C ASN A 503 42.37 -20.19 4.83
N ASN A 504 43.20 -21.01 4.18
CA ASN A 504 43.63 -20.78 2.80
C ASN A 504 42.50 -20.88 1.76
N HIS A 505 41.38 -21.53 2.09
CA HIS A 505 40.21 -21.70 1.22
C HIS A 505 39.10 -20.67 1.47
N THR A 506 39.18 -19.87 2.54
CA THR A 506 38.12 -18.92 2.93
C THR A 506 37.73 -17.98 1.77
N ILE A 507 38.70 -17.45 1.01
CA ILE A 507 38.40 -16.58 -0.15
C ILE A 507 37.65 -17.36 -1.25
N GLU A 508 38.09 -18.58 -1.56
CA GLU A 508 37.50 -19.42 -2.61
C GLU A 508 36.06 -19.78 -2.25
N GLU A 509 35.82 -20.15 -0.99
CA GLU A 509 34.49 -20.45 -0.44
C GLU A 509 33.57 -19.22 -0.50
N LEU A 510 34.05 -18.05 -0.08
CA LEU A 510 33.27 -16.82 -0.12
C LEU A 510 32.91 -16.39 -1.55
N LEU A 511 33.84 -16.53 -2.50
CA LEU A 511 33.58 -16.22 -3.90
C LEU A 511 32.59 -17.21 -4.52
N ALA A 512 32.69 -18.50 -4.20
CA ALA A 512 31.76 -19.52 -4.65
C ALA A 512 30.31 -19.23 -4.20
N GLN A 513 30.13 -18.72 -2.97
CA GLN A 513 28.80 -18.31 -2.47
C GLN A 513 28.16 -17.18 -3.29
N THR A 514 28.95 -16.34 -3.96
CA THR A 514 28.41 -15.26 -4.80
C THR A 514 27.87 -15.75 -6.17
N GLY A 515 28.09 -17.02 -6.50
CA GLY A 515 27.64 -17.63 -7.76
C GLY A 515 28.47 -17.23 -8.99
N VAL A 516 29.68 -16.70 -8.80
CA VAL A 516 30.62 -16.36 -9.88
C VAL A 516 31.69 -17.42 -10.04
N ALA A 517 32.25 -17.57 -11.24
CA ALA A 517 33.28 -18.57 -11.53
C ALA A 517 34.71 -18.16 -11.14
N THR A 518 34.92 -16.92 -10.67
CA THR A 518 36.26 -16.43 -10.31
C THR A 518 36.67 -16.83 -8.89
N THR A 519 37.94 -17.17 -8.71
CA THR A 519 38.58 -17.42 -7.40
C THR A 519 39.46 -16.25 -6.95
N ASN A 520 39.46 -15.14 -7.70
CA ASN A 520 40.30 -13.98 -7.46
C ASN A 520 39.46 -12.75 -7.03
N LEU A 521 39.77 -12.19 -5.85
CA LEU A 521 39.08 -11.02 -5.29
C LEU A 521 39.13 -9.80 -6.22
N GLU A 522 40.28 -9.48 -6.81
CA GLU A 522 40.40 -8.34 -7.74
C GLU A 522 39.47 -8.50 -8.95
N THR A 523 39.42 -9.71 -9.51
CA THR A 523 38.53 -10.01 -10.65
C THR A 523 37.06 -9.85 -10.25
N TRP A 524 36.68 -10.34 -9.07
CA TRP A 524 35.32 -10.16 -8.54
C TRP A 524 34.98 -8.67 -8.31
N LEU A 525 35.88 -7.91 -7.68
CA LEU A 525 35.71 -6.46 -7.46
C LEU A 525 35.53 -5.70 -8.78
N ARG A 526 36.32 -6.04 -9.81
CA ARG A 526 36.24 -5.39 -11.13
C ARG A 526 34.99 -5.77 -11.91
N GLU A 527 34.58 -7.04 -11.89
CA GLU A 527 33.60 -7.55 -12.85
C GLU A 527 32.20 -7.79 -12.29
N SER A 528 32.08 -8.19 -11.03
CA SER A 528 30.83 -8.72 -10.47
C SER A 528 30.31 -7.96 -9.25
N PHE A 529 31.19 -7.39 -8.43
CA PHE A 529 30.83 -6.74 -7.17
C PHE A 529 29.70 -5.73 -7.33
N PHE A 530 29.86 -4.72 -8.21
CA PHE A 530 28.91 -3.62 -8.30
C PHE A 530 27.54 -4.06 -8.82
N GLU A 531 27.50 -5.02 -9.74
CA GLU A 531 26.25 -5.58 -10.25
C GLU A 531 25.50 -6.37 -9.18
N GLN A 532 26.21 -7.15 -8.37
CA GLN A 532 25.63 -7.83 -7.21
C GLN A 532 25.16 -6.82 -6.16
N HIS A 533 25.96 -5.77 -5.90
CA HIS A 533 25.68 -4.75 -4.89
C HIS A 533 24.38 -4.02 -5.19
N PHE A 534 24.20 -3.47 -6.41
CA PHE A 534 22.94 -2.78 -6.70
C PHE A 534 21.76 -3.75 -6.81
N LYS A 535 21.94 -5.04 -7.12
CA LYS A 535 20.83 -6.01 -7.12
C LYS A 535 20.37 -6.32 -5.69
N LEU A 536 21.33 -6.54 -4.79
CA LEU A 536 21.09 -6.77 -3.36
C LEU A 536 20.36 -5.58 -2.74
N PHE A 537 20.87 -4.36 -2.98
CA PHE A 537 20.31 -3.11 -2.45
C PHE A 537 19.30 -2.44 -3.40
N HIS A 538 18.48 -3.24 -4.08
CA HIS A 538 17.27 -2.80 -4.81
C HIS A 538 17.43 -1.61 -5.77
N HIS A 539 18.53 -1.60 -6.53
CA HIS A 539 18.96 -0.51 -7.41
C HIS A 539 19.09 0.85 -6.70
N ARG A 540 19.46 0.83 -5.42
CA ARG A 540 19.88 1.96 -4.58
C ARG A 540 21.23 1.65 -3.93
N PRO A 541 22.29 1.45 -4.74
CA PRO A 541 23.62 1.13 -4.20
C PRO A 541 24.19 2.32 -3.43
N PHE A 542 24.83 2.06 -2.29
CA PHE A 542 25.52 3.07 -1.50
C PHE A 542 27.05 2.91 -1.52
N ILE A 543 27.56 1.80 -2.07
CA ILE A 543 28.95 1.69 -2.52
C ILE A 543 28.98 1.83 -4.03
N TRP A 544 29.60 2.89 -4.54
CA TRP A 544 29.66 3.21 -5.96
C TRP A 544 30.97 2.75 -6.58
N HIS A 545 30.87 2.12 -7.74
CA HIS A 545 32.03 1.65 -8.50
C HIS A 545 32.27 2.54 -9.72
N ILE A 546 33.20 3.48 -9.57
CA ILE A 546 33.60 4.43 -10.62
C ILE A 546 34.80 3.85 -11.38
N TRP A 547 34.82 4.00 -12.70
CA TRP A 547 35.89 3.46 -13.53
C TRP A 547 36.08 4.24 -14.82
N ASP A 548 37.23 4.05 -15.47
CA ASP A 548 37.63 4.73 -16.71
C ASP A 548 37.16 4.01 -17.99
N GLY A 549 36.38 2.94 -17.86
CA GLY A 549 35.90 2.13 -18.99
C GLY A 549 36.83 0.99 -19.41
N ARG A 550 38.01 0.85 -18.80
CA ARG A 550 38.96 -0.23 -19.09
C ARG A 550 38.97 -1.29 -17.99
N LYS A 551 39.21 -2.55 -18.36
CA LYS A 551 39.31 -3.65 -17.38
C LYS A 551 40.58 -3.54 -16.51
N ASP A 552 41.69 -3.14 -17.14
CA ASP A 552 43.02 -2.93 -16.58
C ASP A 552 43.28 -1.49 -16.12
N GLY A 553 42.27 -0.62 -16.21
CA GLY A 553 42.38 0.80 -15.94
C GLY A 553 42.12 1.20 -14.48
N PHE A 554 41.98 2.51 -14.29
CA PHE A 554 41.62 3.10 -13.02
C PHE A 554 40.20 2.68 -12.62
N SER A 555 40.06 2.30 -11.36
CA SER A 555 38.78 2.01 -10.80
C SER A 555 38.79 2.23 -9.30
N VAL A 556 37.68 2.74 -8.77
CA VAL A 556 37.58 3.12 -7.36
C VAL A 556 36.19 2.75 -6.83
N LEU A 557 36.16 2.22 -5.62
CA LEU A 557 34.96 2.01 -4.83
C LEU A 557 34.82 3.19 -3.88
N VAL A 558 33.61 3.72 -3.76
CA VAL A 558 33.36 4.92 -2.96
C VAL A 558 32.11 4.73 -2.11
N ASN A 559 32.22 5.04 -0.82
CA ASN A 559 31.06 5.16 0.06
C ASN A 559 30.30 6.44 -0.25
N TYR A 560 29.08 6.31 -0.78
CA TYR A 560 28.20 7.44 -1.12
C TYR A 560 28.02 8.41 0.05
N HIS A 561 27.91 7.89 1.28
CA HIS A 561 27.70 8.71 2.48
C HIS A 561 28.92 9.56 2.85
N LYS A 562 30.12 9.16 2.42
CA LYS A 562 31.37 9.90 2.62
C LYS A 562 31.77 10.71 1.38
N LEU A 563 31.05 10.64 0.26
CA LEU A 563 31.42 11.32 -0.99
C LEU A 563 31.03 12.80 -0.97
N THR A 564 31.74 13.60 -0.17
CA THR A 564 31.62 15.06 -0.15
C THR A 564 32.31 15.70 -1.36
N LYS A 565 32.19 17.03 -1.50
CA LYS A 565 32.94 17.82 -2.48
C LYS A 565 34.45 17.62 -2.37
N GLU A 566 34.96 17.64 -1.15
CA GLU A 566 36.37 17.45 -0.82
C GLU A 566 36.84 16.05 -1.20
N ASN A 567 36.04 15.02 -0.89
CA ASN A 567 36.37 13.65 -1.24
C ASN A 567 36.26 13.39 -2.75
N LEU A 568 35.33 14.04 -3.47
CA LEU A 568 35.33 14.01 -4.93
C LEU A 568 36.58 14.68 -5.52
N GLN A 569 37.02 15.81 -4.95
CA GLN A 569 38.28 16.45 -5.34
C GLN A 569 39.49 15.55 -5.06
N LYS A 570 39.52 14.83 -3.95
CA LYS A 570 40.56 13.83 -3.67
C LYS A 570 40.60 12.74 -4.74
N ILE A 571 39.45 12.20 -5.15
CA ILE A 571 39.37 11.21 -6.23
C ILE A 571 40.01 11.77 -7.51
N ILE A 572 39.65 13.00 -7.90
CA ILE A 572 40.07 13.63 -9.16
C ILE A 572 41.58 13.97 -9.14
N PHE A 573 42.04 14.65 -8.10
CA PHE A 573 43.35 15.29 -8.09
C PHE A 573 44.42 14.49 -7.35
N THR A 574 44.03 13.64 -6.39
CA THR A 574 44.97 12.83 -5.60
C THR A 574 45.07 11.42 -6.17
N TYR A 575 43.98 10.65 -6.12
CA TYR A 575 44.00 9.24 -6.52
C TYR A 575 44.14 9.05 -8.04
N LEU A 576 43.23 9.64 -8.82
CA LEU A 576 43.31 9.61 -10.28
C LEU A 576 44.49 10.43 -10.80
N GLY A 577 44.86 11.50 -10.09
CA GLY A 577 46.07 12.27 -10.37
C GLY A 577 47.34 11.43 -10.27
N ASP A 578 47.47 10.61 -9.22
CA ASP A 578 48.58 9.68 -9.08
C ASP A 578 48.58 8.61 -10.18
N TRP A 579 47.42 8.00 -10.46
CA TRP A 579 47.26 7.04 -11.55
C TRP A 579 47.67 7.62 -12.90
N LEU A 580 47.29 8.87 -13.19
CA LEU A 580 47.70 9.56 -14.41
C LEU A 580 49.23 9.69 -14.51
N ARG A 581 49.92 10.04 -13.43
CA ARG A 581 51.40 10.09 -13.40
C ARG A 581 52.01 8.72 -13.65
N GLN A 582 51.42 7.66 -13.10
CA GLN A 582 51.84 6.28 -13.37
C GLN A 582 51.64 5.93 -14.85
N CYS A 583 50.48 6.23 -15.44
CA CYS A 583 50.22 6.02 -16.87
C CYS A 583 51.19 6.80 -17.76
N GLU A 584 51.50 8.05 -17.44
CA GLU A 584 52.48 8.86 -18.17
C GLU A 584 53.88 8.27 -18.10
N ALA A 585 54.28 7.70 -16.95
CA ALA A 585 55.55 6.99 -16.83
C ALA A 585 55.58 5.74 -17.72
N LYS A 586 54.50 4.96 -17.77
CA LYS A 586 54.38 3.78 -18.66
C LYS A 586 54.47 4.16 -20.14
N VAL A 587 53.84 5.27 -20.53
CA VAL A 587 53.94 5.82 -21.90
C VAL A 587 55.39 6.22 -22.21
N ARG A 588 56.07 6.93 -21.29
CA ARG A 588 57.49 7.29 -21.46
C ARG A 588 58.40 6.06 -21.59
N ASN A 589 58.04 4.95 -20.95
CA ASN A 589 58.78 3.70 -21.00
C ASN A 589 58.41 2.81 -22.22
N ASN A 590 57.52 3.27 -23.11
CA ASN A 590 57.01 2.51 -24.26
C ASN A 590 56.37 1.16 -23.87
N GLU A 591 55.69 1.10 -22.73
CA GLU A 591 54.94 -0.09 -22.32
C GLU A 591 53.71 -0.29 -23.21
N SER A 592 53.46 -1.55 -23.60
CA SER A 592 52.31 -1.89 -24.45
C SER A 592 50.98 -1.51 -23.79
N GLY A 593 50.12 -0.79 -24.53
CA GLY A 593 48.80 -0.37 -24.07
C GLY A 593 48.77 0.88 -23.17
N ALA A 594 49.92 1.49 -22.86
CA ALA A 594 50.02 2.64 -21.96
C ALA A 594 49.26 3.89 -22.46
N ASP A 595 49.29 4.17 -23.77
CA ASP A 595 48.55 5.30 -24.35
C ASP A 595 47.04 5.17 -24.13
N GLY A 596 46.51 3.95 -24.27
CA GLY A 596 45.10 3.66 -24.05
C GLY A 596 44.68 3.83 -22.59
N LEU A 597 45.55 3.46 -21.63
CA LEU A 597 45.34 3.71 -20.20
C LEU A 597 45.33 5.20 -19.88
N LEU A 598 46.30 5.95 -20.42
CA LEU A 598 46.40 7.40 -20.20
C LEU A 598 45.18 8.13 -20.78
N LEU A 599 44.73 7.75 -21.98
CA LEU A 599 43.56 8.33 -22.63
C LEU A 599 42.28 8.10 -21.81
N ALA A 600 42.05 6.85 -21.35
CA ALA A 600 40.90 6.50 -20.54
C ALA A 600 40.88 7.25 -19.21
N ALA A 601 42.01 7.31 -18.51
CA ALA A 601 42.15 8.04 -17.25
C ALA A 601 41.89 9.55 -17.42
N LYS A 602 42.38 10.17 -18.50
CA LYS A 602 42.11 11.58 -18.82
C LYS A 602 40.62 11.83 -19.11
N ALA A 603 39.96 10.91 -19.82
CA ALA A 603 38.53 11.00 -20.09
C ALA A 603 37.70 10.89 -18.81
N LEU A 604 38.05 9.97 -17.91
CA LEU A 604 37.42 9.86 -16.58
C LEU A 604 37.60 11.14 -15.78
N LYS A 605 38.82 11.70 -15.73
CA LYS A 605 39.11 12.95 -15.01
C LYS A 605 38.19 14.08 -15.48
N LYS A 606 38.08 14.27 -16.80
CA LYS A 606 37.21 15.29 -17.40
C LYS A 606 35.74 15.10 -16.97
N ASN A 607 35.23 13.87 -17.00
CA ASN A 607 33.85 13.59 -16.61
C ASN A 607 33.59 13.84 -15.12
N LEU A 608 34.55 13.52 -14.24
CA LEU A 608 34.45 13.81 -12.81
C LEU A 608 34.51 15.32 -12.53
N GLU A 609 35.31 16.07 -13.27
CA GLU A 609 35.36 17.55 -13.19
C GLU A 609 34.01 18.17 -13.59
N LEU A 610 33.34 17.64 -14.63
CA LEU A 610 31.98 18.09 -15.01
C LEU A 610 30.95 17.85 -13.88
N ILE A 611 31.05 16.73 -13.16
CA ILE A 611 30.19 16.44 -12.00
C ILE A 611 30.52 17.35 -10.82
N LEU A 612 31.81 17.60 -10.58
CA LEU A 612 32.28 18.50 -9.51
C LEU A 612 31.74 19.92 -9.72
N GLU A 613 31.80 20.43 -10.96
CA GLU A 613 31.24 21.73 -11.35
C GLU A 613 29.71 21.73 -11.33
N GLY A 614 29.08 20.64 -11.79
CA GLY A 614 27.64 20.40 -11.75
C GLY A 614 26.83 21.29 -12.70
N GLU A 615 27.34 21.55 -13.90
CA GLU A 615 26.54 22.13 -15.00
C GLU A 615 25.67 21.05 -15.67
N PRO A 616 24.51 21.40 -16.24
CA PRO A 616 23.69 20.49 -17.03
C PRO A 616 24.49 19.74 -18.11
N PRO A 617 24.31 18.42 -18.28
CA PRO A 617 23.35 17.54 -17.59
C PRO A 617 23.93 16.81 -16.35
N HIS A 618 25.07 17.27 -15.81
CA HIS A 618 25.79 16.65 -14.68
C HIS A 618 25.42 17.28 -13.33
N ASP A 619 24.35 18.08 -13.29
CA ASP A 619 23.85 18.70 -12.08
C ASP A 619 22.90 17.76 -11.31
N ILE A 620 22.72 18.06 -10.02
CA ILE A 620 21.69 17.44 -9.20
C ILE A 620 20.47 18.36 -9.18
N PHE A 621 19.31 17.81 -9.54
CA PHE A 621 18.02 18.48 -9.44
C PHE A 621 17.11 17.75 -8.46
N ILE A 622 16.55 18.48 -7.49
CA ILE A 622 15.71 17.94 -6.43
C ILE A 622 14.33 18.60 -6.48
N ARG A 623 13.33 17.88 -7.00
CA ARG A 623 11.99 18.45 -7.26
C ARG A 623 11.22 18.92 -6.02
N TRP A 624 11.64 18.56 -4.82
CA TRP A 624 11.00 19.01 -3.59
C TRP A 624 11.71 20.18 -2.92
N LYS A 625 12.82 20.66 -3.47
CA LYS A 625 13.54 21.84 -3.00
C LYS A 625 13.17 23.05 -3.87
N PRO A 626 12.97 24.24 -3.29
CA PRO A 626 12.87 25.47 -4.09
C PRO A 626 14.18 25.76 -4.82
N LEU A 627 14.13 26.65 -5.81
CA LEU A 627 15.29 27.00 -6.65
C LEU A 627 16.53 27.41 -5.84
N HIS A 628 16.37 28.21 -4.79
CA HIS A 628 17.48 28.70 -3.94
C HIS A 628 18.09 27.63 -3.01
N HIS A 629 17.46 26.45 -2.89
CA HIS A 629 17.98 25.30 -2.14
C HIS A 629 18.49 24.16 -3.05
N GLN A 630 18.53 24.38 -4.38
CA GLN A 630 19.09 23.38 -5.29
C GLN A 630 20.61 23.27 -5.09
N PRO A 631 21.19 22.05 -5.16
CA PRO A 631 22.64 21.85 -5.08
C PRO A 631 23.40 22.59 -6.20
N ILE A 632 24.54 23.20 -5.85
CA ILE A 632 25.44 23.91 -6.76
C ILE A 632 26.75 23.14 -6.84
N GLY A 633 27.04 22.54 -7.99
CA GLY A 633 28.13 21.58 -8.12
C GLY A 633 27.87 20.28 -7.35
N TRP A 634 28.95 19.57 -7.05
CA TRP A 634 28.87 18.38 -6.20
C TRP A 634 28.77 18.75 -4.71
N GLU A 635 27.56 19.01 -4.25
CA GLU A 635 27.19 19.21 -2.84
C GLU A 635 25.88 18.44 -2.55
N PRO A 636 25.90 17.09 -2.59
CA PRO A 636 24.69 16.29 -2.42
C PRO A 636 24.15 16.41 -0.98
N ASP A 637 22.83 16.44 -0.83
CA ASP A 637 22.18 16.19 0.46
C ASP A 637 21.82 14.71 0.53
N ILE A 638 22.43 14.01 1.49
CA ILE A 638 22.20 12.56 1.70
C ILE A 638 20.72 12.28 1.96
N ASN A 639 19.98 13.22 2.55
CA ASN A 639 18.56 13.09 2.82
C ASN A 639 17.67 13.25 1.58
N ASP A 640 18.25 13.45 0.39
CA ASP A 640 17.55 13.32 -0.89
C ASP A 640 17.67 11.92 -1.51
N GLY A 641 18.49 11.04 -0.91
CA GLY A 641 18.59 9.62 -1.22
C GLY A 641 19.47 9.30 -2.42
N VAL A 642 19.82 8.02 -2.55
CA VAL A 642 20.73 7.54 -3.60
C VAL A 642 20.15 7.82 -4.99
N ARG A 643 18.83 7.65 -5.15
CA ARG A 643 18.14 7.84 -6.45
C ARG A 643 18.52 9.17 -7.10
N MET A 644 18.47 10.25 -6.34
CA MET A 644 18.69 11.59 -6.89
C MET A 644 20.18 11.88 -7.04
N ASN A 645 20.98 11.51 -6.05
CA ASN A 645 22.38 11.90 -5.98
C ASN A 645 23.30 11.07 -6.93
N ILE A 646 22.91 9.86 -7.31
CA ILE A 646 23.69 9.04 -8.26
C ILE A 646 23.54 9.48 -9.73
N ARG A 647 22.56 10.35 -10.02
CA ARG A 647 22.18 10.74 -11.39
C ARG A 647 23.37 11.27 -12.22
N PRO A 648 24.20 12.22 -11.74
CA PRO A 648 25.32 12.74 -12.54
C PRO A 648 26.32 11.67 -13.00
N PHE A 649 26.58 10.67 -12.15
CA PHE A 649 27.50 9.57 -12.45
C PHE A 649 26.94 8.61 -13.51
N ILE A 650 25.62 8.37 -13.49
CA ILE A 650 24.94 7.59 -14.52
C ILE A 650 24.90 8.35 -15.85
N THR A 651 24.62 9.65 -15.81
CA THR A 651 24.63 10.53 -16.99
C THR A 651 26.01 10.57 -17.65
N ALA A 652 27.07 10.74 -16.86
CA ALA A 652 28.46 10.73 -17.33
C ALA A 652 28.95 9.35 -17.81
N ASN A 653 28.17 8.28 -17.57
CA ASN A 653 28.50 6.91 -17.94
C ASN A 653 29.84 6.40 -17.34
N ILE A 654 30.13 6.80 -16.10
CA ILE A 654 31.39 6.45 -15.40
C ILE A 654 31.22 5.41 -14.30
N LEU A 655 30.04 4.82 -14.16
CA LEU A 655 29.82 3.68 -13.28
C LEU A 655 30.10 2.37 -14.02
N ARG A 656 30.64 1.36 -13.31
CA ARG A 656 30.98 0.05 -13.90
C ARG A 656 29.82 -0.64 -14.60
N LYS A 657 28.62 -0.52 -14.03
CA LYS A 657 27.34 -1.01 -14.55
C LYS A 657 26.27 0.02 -14.21
N LYS A 658 25.15 0.03 -14.94
CA LYS A 658 24.06 0.98 -14.66
C LYS A 658 22.99 0.34 -13.78
N PRO A 659 22.74 0.84 -12.56
CA PRO A 659 21.53 0.50 -11.82
C PRO A 659 20.27 0.91 -12.60
N ASN A 660 19.18 0.16 -12.43
CA ASN A 660 17.90 0.46 -13.07
C ASN A 660 17.15 1.55 -12.29
N ILE A 661 17.56 2.79 -12.50
CA ILE A 661 16.97 3.99 -11.87
C ILE A 661 16.35 4.86 -12.97
N LYS A 662 15.17 5.41 -12.69
CA LYS A 662 14.45 6.31 -13.59
C LYS A 662 14.20 7.66 -12.91
N TRP A 663 14.31 8.74 -13.69
CA TRP A 663 14.00 10.13 -13.28
C TRP A 663 12.87 10.74 -14.12
N GLU A 664 12.09 9.90 -14.80
CA GLU A 664 10.85 10.33 -15.44
C GLU A 664 9.84 10.85 -14.39
N LYS A 665 8.65 11.24 -14.87
CA LYS A 665 7.54 11.70 -14.02
C LYS A 665 7.12 10.62 -13.03
N ASP A 666 7.20 10.91 -11.73
CA ASP A 666 6.71 10.01 -10.69
C ASP A 666 5.18 9.94 -10.71
N ARG A 667 4.62 8.82 -10.24
CA ARG A 667 3.17 8.66 -10.08
C ARG A 667 2.63 9.65 -9.04
N GLY A 668 1.42 10.15 -9.27
CA GLY A 668 0.73 11.09 -8.39
C GLY A 668 0.95 12.55 -8.77
N LYS A 669 0.42 13.46 -7.95
CA LYS A 669 0.56 14.91 -8.09
C LYS A 669 1.18 15.51 -6.84
N ASN A 670 1.89 16.61 -7.00
CA ASN A 670 2.22 17.50 -5.88
C ASN A 670 0.98 18.30 -5.47
N PRO A 671 0.91 18.78 -4.21
CA PRO A 671 -0.13 19.70 -3.79
C PRO A 671 -0.05 21.00 -4.61
N PRO A 672 -1.18 21.67 -4.88
CA PRO A 672 -1.16 22.99 -5.48
C PRO A 672 -0.28 23.95 -4.66
N GLY A 673 0.46 24.84 -5.33
CA GLY A 673 1.44 25.73 -4.69
C GLY A 673 2.85 25.16 -4.56
N SER A 674 3.09 23.91 -4.99
CA SER A 674 4.45 23.32 -5.01
C SER A 674 5.40 24.06 -5.96
N HIS A 675 6.68 24.15 -5.59
CA HIS A 675 7.69 24.98 -6.27
C HIS A 675 7.83 24.74 -7.78
N TRP A 676 7.62 23.51 -8.23
CA TRP A 676 7.79 23.09 -9.63
C TRP A 676 6.47 22.65 -10.28
N GLY A 677 5.35 23.11 -9.72
CA GLY A 677 4.00 22.74 -10.16
C GLY A 677 3.50 21.40 -9.61
N GLU A 678 2.28 21.03 -10.02
CA GLU A 678 1.60 19.80 -9.57
C GLU A 678 2.23 18.53 -10.16
N ASP A 679 3.03 18.65 -11.22
CA ASP A 679 3.65 17.52 -11.87
C ASP A 679 4.93 17.09 -11.14
N ARG A 680 5.03 15.79 -10.83
CA ARG A 680 6.22 15.20 -10.20
C ARG A 680 7.32 14.92 -11.23
N ASN A 681 7.78 15.95 -11.94
CA ASN A 681 8.87 15.83 -12.90
C ASN A 681 10.23 15.83 -12.18
N ASN A 682 11.03 14.78 -12.36
CA ASN A 682 12.40 14.71 -11.83
C ASN A 682 13.46 14.98 -12.91
N ASP A 683 13.05 15.08 -14.18
CA ASP A 683 13.93 15.29 -15.33
C ASP A 683 13.95 16.77 -15.71
N LEU A 684 14.47 17.59 -14.80
CA LEU A 684 14.78 19.00 -15.04
C LEU A 684 16.26 19.23 -14.78
N HIS A 685 16.81 20.23 -15.45
CA HIS A 685 18.20 20.66 -15.35
C HIS A 685 18.24 22.18 -15.30
N LEU A 686 18.92 22.71 -14.29
CA LEU A 686 19.02 24.16 -14.05
C LEU A 686 20.49 24.55 -14.19
N THR A 687 20.74 25.70 -14.79
CA THR A 687 22.11 26.23 -14.95
C THR A 687 22.68 26.66 -13.60
N LEU A 688 24.01 26.65 -13.45
CA LEU A 688 24.64 27.16 -12.23
C LEU A 688 24.34 28.64 -11.99
N VAL A 689 24.20 29.43 -13.07
CA VAL A 689 23.86 30.86 -13.00
C VAL A 689 22.49 31.04 -12.33
N GLU A 690 21.46 30.34 -12.81
CA GLU A 690 20.11 30.40 -12.23
C GLU A 690 20.09 30.00 -10.75
N LYS A 691 20.81 28.94 -10.37
CA LYS A 691 20.90 28.48 -8.98
C LYS A 691 21.60 29.52 -8.08
N ARG A 692 22.71 30.10 -8.55
CA ARG A 692 23.49 31.12 -7.80
C ARG A 692 22.70 32.41 -7.62
N GLU A 693 22.12 32.94 -8.69
CA GLU A 693 21.32 34.16 -8.63
C GLU A 693 20.13 34.01 -7.68
N ALA A 694 19.45 32.86 -7.70
CA ALA A 694 18.35 32.58 -6.80
C ALA A 694 18.79 32.49 -5.32
N LYS A 695 19.94 31.85 -5.05
CA LYS A 695 20.52 31.75 -3.70
C LYS A 695 20.91 33.13 -3.17
N GLU A 696 21.62 33.93 -3.96
CA GLU A 696 22.01 35.30 -3.59
C GLU A 696 20.80 36.20 -3.33
N LYS A 697 19.77 36.11 -4.19
CA LYS A 697 18.52 36.84 -4.01
C LYS A 697 17.85 36.46 -2.68
N PHE A 698 17.74 35.17 -2.38
CA PHE A 698 17.14 34.68 -1.14
C PHE A 698 17.92 35.16 0.10
N GLU A 699 19.24 35.04 0.09
CA GLU A 699 20.09 35.49 1.21
C GLU A 699 19.95 37.01 1.46
N ARG A 700 19.84 37.81 0.40
CA ARG A 700 19.57 39.25 0.50
C ARG A 700 18.21 39.53 1.14
N GLU A 701 17.16 38.85 0.70
CA GLU A 701 15.80 39.00 1.25
C GLU A 701 15.73 38.59 2.73
N GLN A 702 16.43 37.53 3.14
CA GLN A 702 16.50 37.12 4.54
C GLN A 702 17.25 38.14 5.41
N LYS A 703 18.37 38.69 4.92
CA LYS A 703 19.09 39.77 5.62
C LYS A 703 18.23 41.03 5.79
N GLU A 704 17.43 41.39 4.78
CA GLU A 704 16.49 42.51 4.88
C GLU A 704 15.36 42.26 5.87
N LYS A 705 14.81 41.04 5.92
CA LYS A 705 13.80 40.65 6.92
C LYS A 705 14.34 40.72 8.34
N LEU A 706 15.57 40.23 8.56
CA LEU A 706 16.21 40.28 9.87
C LEU A 706 16.43 41.72 10.33
N LYS A 707 16.95 42.58 9.45
CA LYS A 707 17.12 44.02 9.73
C LYS A 707 15.80 44.72 10.05
N LYS A 708 14.69 44.32 9.41
CA LYS A 708 13.35 44.87 9.70
C LYS A 708 12.74 44.33 11.00
N ALA A 709 13.20 43.18 11.50
CA ALA A 709 12.77 42.63 12.78
C ALA A 709 13.59 43.18 13.96
N GLU A 710 14.80 43.68 13.69
CA GLU A 710 15.68 44.35 14.65
C GLU A 710 15.35 45.84 14.88
N VAL A 711 14.63 46.46 13.94
CA VAL A 711 14.08 47.84 14.03
C VAL A 711 12.65 47.77 14.57
#